data_AF-A0A4R3LHF0-F1
#
_entry.id   AF-A0A4R3LHF0-F1
#
_cell.length_a   1.000
_cell.length_b   1.000
_cell.length_c   1.000
_cell.angle_alpha   90.00
_cell.angle_beta   90.00
_cell.angle_gamma   90.00
#
_symmetry.space_group_name_H-M   'P 1'
#
loop_
_entity.id
_entity.type
_entity.pdbx_description
1 polymer ?
#
loop_
_entity_poly.entity_id
_entity_poly.type
_entity_poly.pdbx_seq_one_letter_code
_entity_poly.pdbx_strand_id
1 'polypeptide(L)'
;MDLEDRFQRAIHHENRHCLVEAEMDYQWIYEQIINGHVEVKRIHLVRVATFFYRQKKKQQAYEIVKRSFHDYPSDEQLGSLFLQCWRELSRPLDELKWFHSCMTFHSSSLAHIQLLWELTYAGVDVYQQVLSVVEEVELHFFEQSEYFATHYVDLLRLLVQLEVQQSQIPQARFFLRKWMCLESSFLQFENEMMVWSIFLDETSILKERKDSWKIKSRCNEETRLFLSFIEQLENDTERVDDDWIQSYRFEHPLLVKKQQSYRQLVDAIKCSKPIPQDEVILTDWTSLQAYILSAGIHAYSFFCSVFHHHADLPSAIQMYQMLNDVHKPLFQQPQASVKVTVIGGGDQVGGSSILLSVNHHHLLIDSGLVVNGELESPDFSILEERGIHFDQIDALIVTHAHLDHCGAVPEIYHQNPHLPIYTSNETKQLMRMMLKATERSRRVKNVDLEAILAQIQVKEGTFFIPSKGQSWKITFLEAGHILGAISLLIEIEGTRIFVTGDYSLTDQFTVKGLQLPTDLRADIVITESTYGWQPMRSIPRQQQIHLFIQQMKQVINRGGSVLIPAFALGRAQEIICLFRAWFDEIQSIPFPVYLDGMVSEITQLYESLLLQKGHAHRLVGSGVHYAKDLIDSLDSEELWLQSVATGGCCVIASSGMLLEGSTSFKYAQALMDDARHGIAFTGYLDEESPGRYLQQSKKLWVNGKWQECQAECFNYRLSAHVSIEEILQTVLHVNPHTVLLVHGDSKSMASFPNTVLSPFRNIEELLKITGKQVISTKNGVTYRLFGGYRNGIKNV
;
A
#
# COMPACT_ATOMS: atom_id res chain seq x y z
N MET A 1 -53.64 -31.58 12.43
CA MET A 1 -53.31 -30.32 11.75
C MET A 1 -51.93 -30.50 11.21
N ASP A 2 -51.78 -30.33 9.91
CA ASP A 2 -50.47 -30.28 9.27
C ASP A 2 -49.70 -29.04 9.79
N LEU A 3 -48.37 -29.05 9.71
CA LEU A 3 -47.50 -27.93 10.09
C LEU A 3 -47.95 -26.64 9.38
N GLU A 4 -48.32 -26.74 8.11
CA GLU A 4 -48.78 -25.61 7.29
C GLU A 4 -50.10 -25.02 7.83
N ASP A 5 -51.06 -25.85 8.25
CA ASP A 5 -52.34 -25.36 8.82
C ASP A 5 -52.12 -24.55 10.09
N ARG A 6 -51.27 -25.05 11.00
CA ARG A 6 -50.93 -24.34 12.24
C ARG A 6 -50.16 -23.06 11.96
N PHE A 7 -49.29 -23.06 10.95
CA PHE A 7 -48.56 -21.86 10.57
C PHE A 7 -49.50 -20.79 9.98
N GLN A 8 -50.41 -21.15 9.07
CA GLN A 8 -51.41 -20.23 8.54
C GLN A 8 -52.33 -19.69 9.64
N ARG A 9 -52.69 -20.53 10.63
CA ARG A 9 -53.43 -20.10 11.81
C ARG A 9 -52.64 -19.11 12.67
N ALA A 10 -51.36 -19.38 12.92
CA ALA A 10 -50.46 -18.47 13.65
C ALA A 10 -50.38 -17.10 12.96
N ILE A 11 -50.17 -17.08 11.63
CA ILE A 11 -50.16 -15.86 10.82
C ILE A 11 -51.49 -15.11 10.91
N HIS A 12 -52.61 -15.84 10.82
CA HIS A 12 -53.95 -15.26 10.89
C HIS A 12 -54.18 -14.51 12.21
N HIS A 13 -53.74 -15.09 13.33
CA HIS A 13 -53.82 -14.50 14.65
C HIS A 13 -52.83 -13.35 14.83
N GLU A 14 -51.58 -13.51 14.38
CA GLU A 14 -50.53 -12.49 14.45
C GLU A 14 -50.95 -11.21 13.70
N ASN A 15 -51.45 -11.36 12.46
CA ASN A 15 -51.91 -10.23 11.63
C ASN A 15 -53.14 -9.49 12.22
N ARG A 16 -53.84 -10.09 13.20
CA ARG A 16 -54.98 -9.49 13.92
C ARG A 16 -54.60 -9.01 15.33
N HIS A 17 -53.32 -9.02 15.67
CA HIS A 17 -52.82 -8.70 17.01
C HIS A 17 -53.36 -9.62 18.12
N CYS A 18 -53.82 -10.83 17.78
CA CYS A 18 -54.15 -11.90 18.72
C CYS A 18 -52.88 -12.66 19.13
N LEU A 19 -52.02 -12.00 19.91
CA LEU A 19 -50.65 -12.46 20.18
C LEU A 19 -50.60 -13.74 21.01
N VAL A 20 -51.55 -13.95 21.93
CA VAL A 20 -51.60 -15.15 22.78
C VAL A 20 -51.93 -16.38 21.95
N GLU A 21 -52.92 -16.28 21.06
CA GLU A 21 -53.33 -17.36 20.16
C GLU A 21 -52.25 -17.65 19.12
N ALA A 22 -51.62 -16.60 18.57
CA ALA A 22 -50.48 -16.76 17.67
C ALA A 22 -49.30 -17.46 18.36
N GLU A 23 -49.03 -17.09 19.61
CA GLU A 23 -47.95 -17.69 20.42
C GLU A 23 -48.21 -19.18 20.69
N MET A 24 -49.45 -19.60 20.96
CA MET A 24 -49.76 -21.02 21.17
C MET A 24 -49.39 -21.87 19.94
N ASP A 25 -49.64 -21.36 18.74
CA ASP A 25 -49.26 -22.04 17.51
C ASP A 25 -47.76 -21.97 17.23
N TYR A 26 -47.15 -20.79 17.38
CA TYR A 26 -45.71 -20.64 17.21
C TYR A 26 -44.90 -21.45 18.24
N GLN A 27 -45.41 -21.65 19.46
CA GLN A 27 -44.81 -22.50 20.48
C GLN A 27 -44.79 -23.97 20.07
N TRP A 28 -45.90 -24.46 19.53
CA TRP A 28 -45.96 -25.83 19.00
C TRP A 28 -45.00 -26.02 17.82
N ILE A 29 -44.91 -25.02 16.93
CA ILE A 29 -43.99 -25.02 15.78
C ILE A 29 -42.54 -24.99 16.25
N TYR A 30 -42.21 -24.17 17.25
CA TYR A 30 -40.89 -24.15 17.89
C TYR A 30 -40.48 -25.53 18.40
N GLU A 31 -41.37 -26.25 19.10
CA GLU A 31 -41.08 -27.62 19.56
C GLU A 31 -40.81 -28.59 18.42
N GLN A 32 -41.46 -28.43 17.26
CA GLN A 32 -41.17 -29.27 16.08
C GLN A 32 -39.81 -28.93 15.47
N ILE A 33 -39.43 -27.65 15.42
CA ILE A 33 -38.13 -27.18 14.89
C ILE A 33 -36.98 -27.74 15.75
N ILE A 34 -37.07 -27.61 17.08
CA ILE A 34 -35.98 -28.01 17.99
C ILE A 34 -35.81 -29.53 18.04
N ASN A 35 -36.90 -30.29 17.99
CA ASN A 35 -36.83 -31.75 18.01
C ASN A 35 -36.49 -32.37 16.64
N GLY A 36 -36.39 -31.57 15.56
CA GLY A 36 -36.04 -32.04 14.22
C GLY A 36 -37.09 -32.95 13.58
N HIS A 37 -38.35 -32.86 14.01
CA HIS A 37 -39.41 -33.76 13.57
C HIS A 37 -40.00 -33.41 12.20
N VAL A 38 -39.79 -32.19 11.70
CA VAL A 38 -40.41 -31.70 10.46
C VAL A 38 -39.47 -30.75 9.73
N GLU A 39 -39.41 -30.86 8.39
CA GLU A 39 -38.74 -29.89 7.53
C GLU A 39 -39.60 -28.61 7.46
N VAL A 40 -39.04 -27.49 7.91
CA VAL A 40 -39.74 -26.21 7.97
C VAL A 40 -39.17 -25.27 6.92
N LYS A 41 -40.03 -24.70 6.07
CA LYS A 41 -39.62 -23.73 5.04
C LYS A 41 -38.88 -22.55 5.68
N ARG A 42 -37.78 -22.11 5.04
CA ARG A 42 -37.01 -20.90 5.39
C ARG A 42 -37.86 -19.73 5.89
N ILE A 43 -38.88 -19.33 5.10
CA ILE A 43 -39.73 -18.17 5.41
C ILE A 43 -40.53 -18.34 6.72
N HIS A 44 -40.83 -19.58 7.11
CA HIS A 44 -41.51 -19.87 8.36
C HIS A 44 -40.55 -19.75 9.55
N LEU A 45 -39.32 -20.27 9.42
CA LEU A 45 -38.28 -20.18 10.45
C LEU A 45 -37.99 -18.73 10.84
N VAL A 46 -37.76 -17.86 9.85
CA VAL A 46 -37.53 -16.43 10.07
C VAL A 46 -38.70 -15.78 10.79
N ARG A 47 -39.94 -16.09 10.38
CA ARG A 47 -41.13 -15.49 10.96
C ARG A 47 -41.34 -15.92 12.41
N VAL A 48 -41.19 -17.22 12.70
CA VAL A 48 -41.31 -17.75 14.07
C VAL A 48 -40.23 -17.15 14.97
N ALA A 49 -38.96 -17.13 14.51
CA ALA A 49 -37.87 -16.50 15.26
C ALA A 49 -38.12 -15.02 15.55
N THR A 50 -38.56 -14.27 14.52
CA THR A 50 -38.91 -12.84 14.64
C THR A 50 -40.04 -12.62 15.64
N PHE A 51 -41.07 -13.48 15.62
CA PHE A 51 -42.19 -13.40 16.55
C PHE A 51 -41.71 -13.56 18.00
N PHE A 52 -40.94 -14.61 18.31
CA PHE A 52 -40.41 -14.83 19.66
C PHE A 52 -39.50 -13.70 20.11
N TYR A 53 -38.65 -13.18 19.22
CA TYR A 53 -37.81 -12.02 19.52
C TYR A 53 -38.66 -10.79 19.91
N ARG A 54 -39.71 -10.48 19.13
CA ARG A 54 -40.64 -9.37 19.41
C ARG A 54 -41.43 -9.55 20.71
N GLN A 55 -41.75 -10.79 21.08
CA GLN A 55 -42.38 -11.11 22.38
C GLN A 55 -41.38 -11.16 23.55
N LYS A 56 -40.14 -10.67 23.37
CA LYS A 56 -39.06 -10.69 24.36
C LYS A 56 -38.64 -12.10 24.82
N LYS A 57 -39.00 -13.15 24.06
CA LYS A 57 -38.61 -14.55 24.30
C LYS A 57 -37.32 -14.90 23.54
N LYS A 58 -36.27 -14.15 23.87
CA LYS A 58 -34.98 -14.13 23.13
C LYS A 58 -34.30 -15.51 23.06
N GLN A 59 -34.39 -16.32 24.12
CA GLN A 59 -33.81 -17.67 24.13
C GLN A 59 -34.43 -18.59 23.06
N GLN A 60 -35.76 -18.51 22.88
CA GLN A 60 -36.44 -19.33 21.87
C GLN A 60 -36.10 -18.86 20.46
N ALA A 61 -36.05 -17.53 20.24
CA ALA A 61 -35.59 -16.96 18.99
C ALA A 61 -34.16 -17.41 18.66
N TYR A 62 -33.25 -17.33 19.65
CA TYR A 62 -31.85 -17.76 19.52
C TYR A 62 -31.73 -19.23 19.10
N GLU A 63 -32.46 -20.13 19.74
CA GLU A 63 -32.40 -21.56 19.44
C GLU A 63 -32.95 -21.90 18.06
N ILE A 64 -34.06 -21.26 17.65
CA ILE A 64 -34.59 -21.40 16.28
C ILE A 64 -33.54 -20.95 15.29
N VAL A 65 -32.98 -19.75 15.48
CA VAL A 65 -32.01 -19.19 14.54
C VAL A 65 -30.76 -20.06 14.47
N LYS A 66 -30.19 -20.47 15.61
CA LYS A 66 -28.99 -21.33 15.65
C LYS A 66 -29.21 -22.64 14.92
N ARG A 67 -30.37 -23.28 15.10
CA ARG A 67 -30.72 -24.53 14.39
C ARG A 67 -30.92 -24.29 12.90
N SER A 68 -31.70 -23.26 12.56
CA SER A 68 -32.07 -22.92 11.19
C SER A 68 -30.89 -22.46 10.35
N PHE A 69 -29.90 -21.82 10.97
CA PHE A 69 -28.73 -21.28 10.27
C PHE A 69 -27.82 -22.39 9.71
N HIS A 70 -27.86 -23.59 10.30
CA HIS A 70 -27.17 -24.74 9.73
C HIS A 70 -27.71 -25.11 8.34
N ASP A 71 -29.03 -25.00 8.16
CA ASP A 71 -29.72 -25.34 6.92
C ASP A 71 -29.74 -24.18 5.92
N TYR A 72 -29.67 -22.94 6.42
CA TYR A 72 -29.74 -21.70 5.63
C TYR A 72 -28.62 -20.69 6.00
N PRO A 73 -27.34 -21.03 5.78
CA PRO A 73 -26.19 -20.20 6.19
C PRO A 73 -26.04 -18.87 5.44
N SER A 74 -26.84 -18.66 4.38
CA SER A 74 -26.85 -17.45 3.56
C SER A 74 -28.07 -16.55 3.81
N ASP A 75 -28.87 -16.80 4.87
CA ASP A 75 -30.08 -16.02 5.17
C ASP A 75 -29.84 -14.81 6.09
N GLU A 76 -29.92 -13.61 5.52
CA GLU A 76 -29.51 -12.37 6.20
C GLU A 76 -30.40 -12.03 7.39
N GLN A 77 -31.68 -12.40 7.33
CA GLN A 77 -32.63 -12.13 8.40
C GLN A 77 -32.36 -13.04 9.60
N LEU A 78 -32.03 -14.32 9.34
CA LEU A 78 -31.58 -15.23 10.40
C LEU A 78 -30.25 -14.77 10.97
N GLY A 79 -29.29 -14.36 10.13
CA GLY A 79 -27.99 -13.88 10.60
C GLY A 79 -28.08 -12.64 11.48
N SER A 80 -28.90 -11.66 11.08
CA SER A 80 -29.14 -10.44 11.88
C SER A 80 -29.81 -10.76 13.22
N LEU A 81 -30.81 -11.66 13.23
CA LEU A 81 -31.46 -12.11 14.45
C LEU A 81 -30.51 -12.90 15.36
N PHE A 82 -29.60 -13.70 14.80
CA PHE A 82 -28.58 -14.41 15.56
C PHE A 82 -27.72 -13.43 16.36
N LEU A 83 -27.17 -12.42 15.69
CA LEU A 83 -26.27 -11.43 16.31
C LEU A 83 -26.99 -10.62 17.39
N GLN A 84 -28.24 -10.21 17.13
CA GLN A 84 -29.08 -9.54 18.13
C GLN A 84 -29.30 -10.42 19.36
N CYS A 85 -29.72 -11.67 19.18
CA CYS A 85 -29.94 -12.59 20.28
C CYS A 85 -28.63 -12.91 21.03
N TRP A 86 -27.53 -13.13 20.31
CA TRP A 86 -26.22 -13.42 20.87
C TRP A 86 -25.77 -12.28 21.81
N ARG A 87 -25.89 -11.03 21.36
CA ARG A 87 -25.53 -9.83 22.12
C ARG A 87 -26.41 -9.67 23.36
N GLU A 88 -27.72 -9.74 23.19
CA GLU A 88 -28.68 -9.49 24.28
C GLU A 88 -28.74 -10.61 25.32
N LEU A 89 -28.36 -11.84 24.96
CA LEU A 89 -28.25 -12.97 25.87
C LEU A 89 -26.83 -13.14 26.44
N SER A 90 -25.88 -12.28 26.06
CA SER A 90 -24.47 -12.34 26.48
C SER A 90 -23.85 -13.74 26.26
N ARG A 91 -24.06 -14.29 25.06
CA ARG A 91 -23.58 -15.63 24.68
C ARG A 91 -22.06 -15.67 24.51
N PRO A 92 -21.41 -16.84 24.65
CA PRO A 92 -19.96 -16.95 24.59
C PRO A 92 -19.39 -16.69 23.18
N LEU A 93 -18.13 -16.27 23.12
CA LEU A 93 -17.39 -15.99 21.89
C LEU A 93 -17.29 -17.20 20.95
N ASP A 94 -17.21 -18.42 21.48
CA ASP A 94 -17.11 -19.63 20.65
C ASP A 94 -18.33 -19.83 19.75
N GLU A 95 -19.51 -19.37 20.18
CA GLU A 95 -20.71 -19.41 19.34
C GLU A 95 -20.67 -18.36 18.22
N LEU A 96 -20.03 -17.21 18.45
CA LEU A 96 -19.82 -16.20 17.42
C LEU A 96 -18.77 -16.66 16.39
N LYS A 97 -17.70 -17.33 16.85
CA LYS A 97 -16.70 -17.96 15.97
C LYS A 97 -17.29 -19.11 15.15
N TRP A 98 -18.13 -19.94 15.78
CA TRP A 98 -18.89 -20.97 15.07
C TRP A 98 -19.78 -20.35 14.00
N PHE A 99 -20.54 -19.31 14.35
CA PHE A 99 -21.40 -18.60 13.41
C PHE A 99 -20.59 -18.05 12.23
N HIS A 100 -19.46 -17.39 12.49
CA HIS A 100 -18.52 -16.93 11.46
C HIS A 100 -18.03 -18.05 10.54
N SER A 101 -17.71 -19.24 11.07
CA SER A 101 -17.27 -20.38 10.26
C SER A 101 -18.37 -21.00 9.39
N CYS A 102 -19.64 -20.80 9.75
CA CYS A 102 -20.78 -21.35 9.02
C CYS A 102 -21.36 -20.38 7.98
N MET A 103 -21.11 -19.07 8.10
CA MET A 103 -21.71 -18.09 7.20
C MET A 103 -21.21 -18.23 5.76
N THR A 104 -22.13 -18.10 4.81
CA THR A 104 -21.81 -18.04 3.37
C THR A 104 -22.46 -16.82 2.71
N PHE A 105 -22.55 -15.70 3.42
CA PHE A 105 -23.15 -14.47 2.90
C PHE A 105 -22.34 -13.88 1.74
N HIS A 106 -23.01 -13.04 0.95
CA HIS A 106 -22.31 -12.03 0.17
C HIS A 106 -21.55 -11.10 1.13
N SER A 107 -20.30 -10.76 0.79
CA SER A 107 -19.39 -10.01 1.65
C SER A 107 -20.03 -8.71 2.15
N SER A 108 -20.81 -8.07 1.29
CA SER A 108 -21.51 -6.80 1.52
C SER A 108 -22.81 -6.84 2.35
N SER A 109 -23.24 -8.00 2.87
CA SER A 109 -24.47 -8.09 3.69
C SER A 109 -24.33 -7.40 5.05
N LEU A 110 -25.44 -6.84 5.57
CA LEU A 110 -25.46 -6.15 6.86
C LEU A 110 -25.09 -7.09 8.02
N ALA A 111 -25.59 -8.33 7.97
CA ALA A 111 -25.30 -9.35 8.97
C ALA A 111 -23.80 -9.68 9.03
N HIS A 112 -23.12 -9.69 7.89
CA HIS A 112 -21.67 -9.94 7.86
C HIS A 112 -20.89 -8.77 8.48
N ILE A 113 -21.24 -7.52 8.14
CA ILE A 113 -20.59 -6.34 8.71
C ILE A 113 -20.78 -6.29 10.24
N GLN A 114 -22.00 -6.57 10.73
CA GLN A 114 -22.28 -6.65 12.16
C GLN A 114 -21.48 -7.74 12.87
N LEU A 115 -21.32 -8.91 12.22
CA LEU A 115 -20.49 -9.98 12.76
C LEU A 115 -19.02 -9.55 12.89
N LEU A 116 -18.45 -8.95 11.85
CA LEU A 116 -17.06 -8.48 11.87
C LEU A 116 -16.84 -7.44 12.98
N TRP A 117 -17.84 -6.60 13.24
CA TRP A 117 -17.81 -5.66 14.35
C TRP A 117 -17.71 -6.37 15.71
N GLU A 118 -18.55 -7.37 15.94
CA GLU A 118 -18.56 -8.13 17.20
C GLU A 118 -17.27 -8.94 17.39
N LEU A 119 -16.75 -9.56 16.33
CA LEU A 119 -15.49 -10.29 16.36
C LEU A 119 -14.32 -9.36 16.70
N THR A 120 -14.30 -8.17 16.12
CA THR A 120 -13.29 -7.14 16.43
C THR A 120 -13.36 -6.75 17.91
N TYR A 121 -14.56 -6.49 18.44
CA TYR A 121 -14.73 -6.10 19.85
C TYR A 121 -14.33 -7.23 20.81
N ALA A 122 -14.50 -8.48 20.38
CA ALA A 122 -14.08 -9.66 21.13
C ALA A 122 -12.57 -9.99 21.00
N GLY A 123 -11.79 -9.16 20.31
CA GLY A 123 -10.34 -9.34 20.13
C GLY A 123 -9.96 -10.44 19.14
N VAL A 124 -10.86 -10.79 18.21
CA VAL A 124 -10.55 -11.70 17.10
C VAL A 124 -9.98 -10.89 15.95
N ASP A 125 -8.83 -11.31 15.42
CA ASP A 125 -8.23 -10.69 14.24
C ASP A 125 -9.07 -11.04 13.00
N VAL A 126 -9.84 -10.04 12.54
CA VAL A 126 -10.67 -10.11 11.33
C VAL A 126 -10.28 -9.06 10.29
N TYR A 127 -9.06 -8.53 10.39
CA TYR A 127 -8.65 -7.35 9.62
C TYR A 127 -8.77 -7.55 8.11
N GLN A 128 -8.31 -8.69 7.58
CA GLN A 128 -8.39 -9.00 6.15
C GLN A 128 -9.83 -9.18 5.67
N GLN A 129 -10.68 -9.81 6.48
CA GLN A 129 -12.10 -9.93 6.16
C GLN A 129 -12.73 -8.54 6.07
N VAL A 130 -12.47 -7.66 7.05
CA VAL A 130 -12.97 -6.27 7.03
C VAL A 130 -12.51 -5.55 5.78
N LEU A 131 -11.22 -5.62 5.43
CA LEU A 131 -10.70 -4.96 4.24
C LEU A 131 -11.35 -5.49 2.94
N SER A 132 -11.54 -6.80 2.83
CA SER A 132 -12.20 -7.41 1.67
C SER A 132 -13.67 -6.98 1.53
N VAL A 133 -14.38 -6.87 2.66
CA VAL A 133 -15.78 -6.41 2.69
C VAL A 133 -15.86 -4.93 2.34
N VAL A 134 -14.90 -4.11 2.80
CA VAL A 134 -14.82 -2.68 2.46
C VAL A 134 -14.62 -2.50 0.98
N GLU A 135 -13.68 -3.21 0.35
CA GLU A 135 -13.43 -3.09 -1.09
C GLU A 135 -14.70 -3.41 -1.90
N GLU A 136 -15.46 -4.44 -1.52
CA GLU A 136 -16.73 -4.78 -2.18
C GLU A 136 -17.85 -3.75 -1.93
N VAL A 137 -18.05 -3.35 -0.67
CA VAL A 137 -19.08 -2.37 -0.30
C VAL A 137 -18.78 -1.01 -0.91
N GLU A 138 -17.51 -0.63 -1.00
CA GLU A 138 -17.08 0.61 -1.65
C GLU A 138 -17.42 0.57 -3.16
N LEU A 139 -17.16 -0.54 -3.86
CA LEU A 139 -17.58 -0.73 -5.25
C LEU A 139 -19.10 -0.59 -5.42
N HIS A 140 -19.88 -1.25 -4.56
CA HIS A 140 -21.35 -1.14 -4.62
C HIS A 140 -21.87 0.24 -4.21
N PHE A 141 -21.21 0.93 -3.28
CA PHE A 141 -21.52 2.31 -2.94
C PHE A 141 -21.28 3.26 -4.12
N PHE A 142 -20.32 2.94 -5.00
CA PHE A 142 -20.13 3.69 -6.24
C PHE A 142 -21.27 3.50 -7.24
N GLU A 143 -21.85 2.30 -7.32
CA GLU A 143 -22.94 1.99 -8.25
C GLU A 143 -24.34 2.34 -7.70
N GLN A 144 -24.56 2.17 -6.39
CA GLN A 144 -25.85 2.26 -5.70
C GLN A 144 -25.71 2.99 -4.35
N SER A 145 -25.34 4.27 -4.41
CA SER A 145 -24.90 5.05 -3.24
C SER A 145 -25.88 5.10 -2.07
N GLU A 146 -27.19 5.26 -2.29
CA GLU A 146 -28.17 5.37 -1.20
C GLU A 146 -28.30 4.10 -0.35
N TYR A 147 -28.24 2.91 -0.96
CA TYR A 147 -28.43 1.65 -0.23
C TYR A 147 -27.20 1.25 0.59
N PHE A 148 -26.00 1.51 0.06
CA PHE A 148 -24.74 1.12 0.69
C PHE A 148 -24.11 2.20 1.57
N ALA A 149 -24.64 3.43 1.61
CA ALA A 149 -24.07 4.54 2.39
C ALA A 149 -23.83 4.19 3.87
N THR A 150 -24.84 3.64 4.56
CA THR A 150 -24.70 3.25 5.97
C THR A 150 -23.68 2.14 6.15
N HIS A 151 -23.71 1.12 5.30
CA HIS A 151 -22.74 0.01 5.34
C HIS A 151 -21.30 0.52 5.18
N TYR A 152 -21.09 1.43 4.24
CA TYR A 152 -19.78 2.01 3.98
C TYR A 152 -19.29 2.87 5.15
N VAL A 153 -20.15 3.72 5.72
CA VAL A 153 -19.79 4.54 6.90
C VAL A 153 -19.46 3.67 8.11
N ASP A 154 -20.23 2.62 8.38
CA ASP A 154 -19.92 1.68 9.47
C ASP A 154 -18.58 0.99 9.22
N LEU A 155 -18.31 0.51 8.01
CA LEU A 155 -17.02 -0.11 7.70
C LEU A 155 -15.83 0.86 7.86
N LEU A 156 -15.97 2.12 7.46
CA LEU A 156 -14.95 3.14 7.70
C LEU A 156 -14.72 3.37 9.19
N ARG A 157 -15.77 3.42 10.01
CA ARG A 157 -15.67 3.53 11.48
C ARG A 157 -14.89 2.37 12.08
N LEU A 158 -15.23 1.15 11.67
CA LEU A 158 -14.56 -0.07 12.13
C LEU A 158 -13.07 -0.03 11.78
N LEU A 159 -12.75 0.37 10.55
CA LEU A 159 -11.37 0.50 10.09
C LEU A 159 -10.60 1.55 10.89
N VAL A 160 -11.15 2.75 11.11
CA VAL A 160 -10.50 3.78 11.95
C VAL A 160 -10.13 3.20 13.33
N GLN A 161 -11.06 2.49 13.96
CA GLN A 161 -10.81 1.87 15.26
C GLN A 161 -9.73 0.78 15.21
N LEU A 162 -9.80 -0.12 14.22
CA LEU A 162 -8.83 -1.19 14.02
C LEU A 162 -7.42 -0.64 13.81
N GLU A 163 -7.27 0.39 12.98
CA GLU A 163 -5.97 0.97 12.69
C GLU A 163 -5.34 1.65 13.91
N VAL A 164 -6.15 2.32 14.73
CA VAL A 164 -5.67 2.90 16.00
C VAL A 164 -5.21 1.80 16.97
N GLN A 165 -5.94 0.68 17.06
CA GLN A 165 -5.54 -0.46 17.89
C GLN A 165 -4.21 -1.08 17.45
N GLN A 166 -3.92 -1.05 16.14
CA GLN A 166 -2.66 -1.53 15.55
C GLN A 166 -1.55 -0.47 15.52
N SER A 167 -1.79 0.71 16.13
CA SER A 167 -0.87 1.88 16.10
C SER A 167 -0.54 2.39 14.69
N GLN A 168 -1.46 2.20 13.74
CA GLN A 168 -1.34 2.61 12.33
C GLN A 168 -2.01 3.97 12.11
N ILE A 169 -1.46 5.00 12.75
CA ILE A 169 -2.12 6.31 12.84
C ILE A 169 -2.34 6.98 11.47
N PRO A 170 -1.37 7.00 10.53
CA PRO A 170 -1.61 7.55 9.19
C PRO A 170 -2.80 6.88 8.47
N GLN A 171 -2.97 5.57 8.64
CA GLN A 171 -4.11 4.88 8.05
C GLN A 171 -5.42 5.18 8.78
N ALA A 172 -5.41 5.28 10.10
CA ALA A 172 -6.59 5.71 10.84
C ALA A 172 -7.07 7.08 10.31
N ARG A 173 -6.14 8.02 10.08
CA ARG A 173 -6.44 9.31 9.43
C ARG A 173 -6.93 9.14 8.01
N PHE A 174 -6.36 8.22 7.22
CA PHE A 174 -6.84 7.90 5.87
C PHE A 174 -8.31 7.52 5.83
N PHE A 175 -8.74 6.54 6.65
CA PHE A 175 -10.14 6.10 6.66
C PHE A 175 -11.07 7.15 7.26
N LEU A 176 -10.59 7.88 8.26
CA LEU A 176 -11.32 9.01 8.82
C LEU A 176 -11.53 10.11 7.77
N ARG A 177 -10.52 10.47 6.98
CA ARG A 177 -10.64 11.45 5.89
C ARG A 177 -11.63 10.99 4.82
N LYS A 178 -11.63 9.69 4.45
CA LYS A 178 -12.68 9.14 3.57
C LYS A 178 -14.08 9.43 4.12
N TRP A 179 -14.30 9.17 5.40
CA TRP A 179 -15.58 9.45 6.06
C TRP A 179 -15.89 10.95 6.12
N MET A 180 -14.94 11.76 6.59
CA MET A 180 -15.09 13.21 6.73
C MET A 180 -15.29 13.96 5.42
N CYS A 181 -14.79 13.42 4.31
CA CYS A 181 -14.91 14.04 2.99
C CYS A 181 -16.18 13.62 2.25
N LEU A 182 -17.00 12.69 2.75
CA LEU A 182 -18.28 12.35 2.14
C LEU A 182 -19.23 13.56 2.05
N GLU A 183 -20.11 13.57 1.05
CA GLU A 183 -21.20 14.54 1.00
C GLU A 183 -22.08 14.48 2.27
N SER A 184 -22.57 15.63 2.72
CA SER A 184 -23.31 15.71 3.98
C SER A 184 -24.65 14.95 4.00
N SER A 185 -25.16 14.54 2.84
CA SER A 185 -26.30 13.62 2.69
C SER A 185 -25.99 12.18 3.13
N PHE A 186 -24.72 11.76 3.03
CA PHE A 186 -24.27 10.40 3.38
C PHE A 186 -23.64 10.31 4.78
N LEU A 187 -23.36 11.46 5.42
CA LEU A 187 -22.79 11.48 6.76
C LEU A 187 -23.78 10.94 7.80
N GLN A 188 -23.27 10.05 8.65
CA GLN A 188 -23.93 9.52 9.85
C GLN A 188 -22.91 9.55 10.99
N PHE A 189 -23.39 9.52 12.24
CA PHE A 189 -22.56 9.56 13.46
C PHE A 189 -21.59 10.75 13.54
N GLU A 190 -22.04 11.96 13.20
CA GLU A 190 -21.20 13.15 13.08
C GLU A 190 -20.44 13.49 14.37
N ASN A 191 -21.05 13.25 15.53
CA ASN A 191 -20.39 13.46 16.81
C ASN A 191 -19.18 12.53 16.99
N GLU A 192 -19.31 11.25 16.64
CA GLU A 192 -18.23 10.28 16.75
C GLU A 192 -17.12 10.55 15.73
N MET A 193 -17.48 10.86 14.49
CA MET A 193 -16.55 11.33 13.46
C MET A 193 -15.73 12.53 13.97
N MET A 194 -16.38 13.46 14.65
CA MET A 194 -15.73 14.66 15.20
C MET A 194 -14.84 14.34 16.40
N VAL A 195 -15.24 13.41 17.27
CA VAL A 195 -14.38 12.93 18.36
C VAL A 195 -13.11 12.30 17.80
N TRP A 196 -13.23 11.47 16.75
CA TRP A 196 -12.07 10.88 16.07
C TRP A 196 -11.20 11.93 15.38
N SER A 197 -11.80 12.98 14.78
CA SER A 197 -11.02 14.05 14.15
C SER A 197 -10.24 14.88 15.16
N ILE A 198 -10.79 15.14 16.34
CA ILE A 198 -10.06 15.75 17.45
C ILE A 198 -8.96 14.81 17.93
N PHE A 199 -9.28 13.53 18.12
CA PHE A 199 -8.31 12.55 18.63
C PHE A 199 -7.10 12.36 17.70
N LEU A 200 -7.34 12.32 16.38
CA LEU A 200 -6.31 12.07 15.36
C LEU A 200 -5.72 13.35 14.72
N ASP A 201 -6.06 14.54 15.21
CA ASP A 201 -5.57 15.85 14.72
C ASP A 201 -5.99 16.21 13.28
N GLU A 202 -7.22 15.85 12.88
CA GLU A 202 -7.77 16.03 11.52
C GLU A 202 -8.78 17.19 11.36
N THR A 203 -8.91 18.05 12.38
CA THR A 203 -9.94 19.10 12.37
C THR A 203 -9.77 20.15 11.26
N SER A 204 -8.58 20.27 10.67
CA SER A 204 -8.30 21.20 9.56
C SER A 204 -9.06 20.84 8.29
N ILE A 205 -9.23 19.55 7.98
CA ILE A 205 -9.96 19.10 6.78
C ILE A 205 -11.43 19.55 6.81
N LEU A 206 -12.05 19.60 7.99
CA LEU A 206 -13.41 20.13 8.13
C LEU A 206 -13.49 21.61 7.79
N LYS A 207 -12.46 22.41 8.08
CA LYS A 207 -12.46 23.85 7.78
C LYS A 207 -12.46 24.13 6.28
N GLU A 208 -11.86 23.23 5.50
CA GLU A 208 -11.85 23.31 4.03
C GLU A 208 -13.26 23.09 3.43
N ARG A 209 -14.18 22.47 4.17
CA ARG A 209 -15.56 22.23 3.72
C ARG A 209 -16.46 23.45 3.89
N LYS A 210 -17.23 23.76 2.83
CA LYS A 210 -18.24 24.83 2.83
C LYS A 210 -19.42 24.59 3.77
N ASP A 211 -19.75 23.32 4.05
CA ASP A 211 -20.89 22.91 4.87
C ASP A 211 -20.50 22.49 6.31
N SER A 212 -19.26 22.74 6.72
CA SER A 212 -18.71 22.33 8.02
C SER A 212 -19.51 22.83 9.22
N TRP A 213 -20.09 24.03 9.13
CA TRP A 213 -20.95 24.58 10.17
C TRP A 213 -22.20 23.73 10.45
N LYS A 214 -22.73 23.02 9.44
CA LYS A 214 -23.88 22.10 9.60
C LYS A 214 -23.48 20.86 10.38
N ILE A 215 -22.26 20.38 10.17
CA ILE A 215 -21.72 19.21 10.87
C ILE A 215 -21.46 19.60 12.34
N LYS A 216 -20.80 20.74 12.57
CA LYS A 216 -20.51 21.27 13.91
C LYS A 216 -21.78 21.49 14.74
N SER A 217 -22.87 21.96 14.14
CA SER A 217 -24.13 22.20 14.86
C SER A 217 -24.86 20.94 15.32
N ARG A 218 -24.53 19.78 14.76
CA ARG A 218 -25.04 18.46 15.16
C ARG A 218 -24.21 17.78 16.26
N CYS A 219 -23.04 18.34 16.59
CA CYS A 219 -22.14 17.79 17.61
C CYS A 219 -22.57 18.18 19.04
N ASN A 220 -22.24 17.32 20.01
CA ASN A 220 -22.50 17.55 21.42
C ASN A 220 -21.67 18.72 21.99
N GLU A 221 -21.92 19.08 23.25
CA GLU A 221 -21.24 20.19 23.91
C GLU A 221 -19.73 19.95 24.06
N GLU A 222 -19.33 18.75 24.50
CA GLU A 222 -17.92 18.37 24.68
C GLU A 222 -17.08 18.63 23.42
N THR A 223 -17.61 18.18 22.29
CA THR A 223 -16.97 18.32 20.99
C THR A 223 -16.90 19.79 20.56
N ARG A 224 -17.96 20.56 20.79
CA ARG A 224 -17.98 22.00 20.46
C ARG A 224 -16.98 22.80 21.29
N LEU A 225 -16.75 22.44 22.55
CA LEU A 225 -15.72 23.05 23.40
C LEU A 225 -14.32 22.83 22.83
N PHE A 226 -13.97 21.57 22.49
CA PHE A 226 -12.68 21.26 21.86
C PHE A 226 -12.47 22.01 20.55
N LEU A 227 -13.49 22.05 19.68
CA LEU A 227 -13.39 22.76 18.41
C LEU A 227 -13.15 24.26 18.59
N SER A 228 -13.87 24.90 19.52
CA SER A 228 -13.66 26.31 19.84
C SER A 228 -12.25 26.57 20.34
N PHE A 229 -11.70 25.65 21.12
CA PHE A 229 -10.34 25.79 21.63
C PHE A 229 -9.26 25.59 20.56
N ILE A 230 -9.42 24.59 19.69
CA ILE A 230 -8.51 24.38 18.56
C ILE A 230 -8.52 25.63 17.66
N GLU A 231 -9.70 26.23 17.42
CA GLU A 231 -9.82 27.50 16.71
C GLU A 231 -9.12 28.66 17.42
N GLN A 232 -9.15 28.73 18.76
CA GLN A 232 -8.39 29.75 19.50
C GLN A 232 -6.89 29.53 19.38
N LEU A 233 -6.40 28.30 19.58
CA LEU A 233 -5.00 27.93 19.47
C LEU A 233 -4.39 28.30 18.11
N GLU A 234 -5.13 28.05 17.02
CA GLU A 234 -4.66 28.38 15.67
C GLU A 234 -4.63 29.89 15.39
N ASN A 235 -5.47 30.69 16.05
CA ASN A 235 -5.59 32.13 15.79
C ASN A 235 -4.70 33.00 16.70
N ASP A 236 -4.60 32.67 18.00
CA ASP A 236 -3.84 33.43 18.98
C ASP A 236 -3.30 32.51 20.08
N THR A 237 -2.07 32.03 19.88
CA THR A 237 -1.38 31.14 20.84
C THR A 237 -1.05 31.79 22.18
N GLU A 238 -1.04 33.13 22.28
CA GLU A 238 -0.71 33.86 23.52
C GLU A 238 -1.95 34.08 24.42
N ARG A 239 -3.17 34.04 23.85
CA ARG A 239 -4.43 34.31 24.56
C ARG A 239 -5.36 33.10 24.61
N VAL A 240 -4.78 31.92 24.78
CA VAL A 240 -5.53 30.67 24.89
C VAL A 240 -6.20 30.57 26.27
N ASP A 241 -7.53 30.55 26.28
CA ASP A 241 -8.34 30.20 27.45
C ASP A 241 -8.26 28.69 27.69
N ASP A 242 -7.50 28.31 28.72
CA ASP A 242 -7.25 26.93 29.12
C ASP A 242 -7.91 26.55 30.45
N ASP A 243 -8.73 27.42 31.05
CA ASP A 243 -9.41 27.16 32.33
C ASP A 243 -10.34 25.95 32.20
N TRP A 244 -11.01 25.80 31.06
CA TRP A 244 -11.88 24.65 30.79
C TRP A 244 -11.07 23.35 30.59
N ILE A 245 -9.86 23.40 30.03
CA ILE A 245 -8.98 22.22 29.89
C ILE A 245 -8.59 21.66 31.26
N GLN A 246 -8.53 22.51 32.27
CA GLN A 246 -8.19 22.11 33.63
C GLN A 246 -9.42 21.64 34.44
N SER A 247 -10.59 22.24 34.20
CA SER A 247 -11.77 22.09 35.05
C SER A 247 -12.90 21.22 34.47
N TYR A 248 -13.02 21.13 33.14
CA TYR A 248 -14.09 20.39 32.49
C TYR A 248 -13.86 18.88 32.58
N ARG A 249 -14.90 18.12 32.92
CA ARG A 249 -14.87 16.66 33.04
C ARG A 249 -15.54 16.03 31.83
N PHE A 250 -14.74 15.46 30.93
CA PHE A 250 -15.23 14.76 29.74
C PHE A 250 -15.70 13.35 30.09
N GLU A 251 -16.82 12.94 29.49
CA GLU A 251 -17.34 11.58 29.54
C GLU A 251 -16.69 10.69 28.47
N HIS A 252 -16.39 11.23 27.29
CA HIS A 252 -15.81 10.44 26.21
C HIS A 252 -14.32 10.11 26.46
N PRO A 253 -13.90 8.82 26.54
CA PRO A 253 -12.53 8.44 26.90
C PRO A 253 -11.45 9.01 25.98
N LEU A 254 -11.69 9.04 24.66
CA LEU A 254 -10.74 9.63 23.71
C LEU A 254 -10.54 11.13 23.91
N LEU A 255 -11.61 11.86 24.28
CA LEU A 255 -11.51 13.30 24.56
C LEU A 255 -10.78 13.54 25.88
N VAL A 256 -10.96 12.70 26.90
CA VAL A 256 -10.16 12.74 28.15
C VAL A 256 -8.68 12.57 27.83
N LYS A 257 -8.31 11.58 27.01
CA LYS A 257 -6.93 11.37 26.58
C LYS A 257 -6.40 12.61 25.84
N LYS A 258 -7.18 13.17 24.90
CA LYS A 258 -6.77 14.34 24.13
C LYS A 258 -6.68 15.63 24.96
N GLN A 259 -7.52 15.78 25.98
CA GLN A 259 -7.44 16.88 26.94
C GLN A 259 -6.06 16.94 27.61
N GLN A 260 -5.47 15.79 27.92
CA GLN A 260 -4.11 15.72 28.50
C GLN A 260 -3.05 16.20 27.51
N SER A 261 -3.12 15.75 26.25
CA SER A 261 -2.20 16.16 25.18
C SER A 261 -2.23 17.68 24.97
N TYR A 262 -3.42 18.28 24.88
CA TYR A 262 -3.54 19.73 24.71
C TYR A 262 -3.09 20.51 25.94
N ARG A 263 -3.28 19.97 27.15
CA ARG A 263 -2.72 20.57 28.38
C ARG A 263 -1.19 20.64 28.30
N GLN A 264 -0.54 19.56 27.87
CA GLN A 264 0.91 19.52 27.67
C GLN A 264 1.34 20.53 26.60
N LEU A 265 0.61 20.64 25.49
CA LEU A 265 0.89 21.63 24.44
C LEU A 265 0.82 23.07 24.98
N VAL A 266 -0.25 23.40 25.71
CA VAL A 266 -0.41 24.73 26.33
C VAL A 266 0.68 25.00 27.35
N ASP A 267 1.03 24.01 28.18
CA ASP A 267 2.13 24.10 29.12
C ASP A 267 3.43 24.43 28.37
N ALA A 268 3.78 23.71 27.30
CA ALA A 268 4.98 23.96 26.50
C ALA A 268 5.01 25.35 25.86
N ILE A 269 3.86 25.87 25.41
CA ILE A 269 3.73 27.22 24.83
C ILE A 269 3.91 28.30 25.91
N LYS A 270 3.22 28.16 27.05
CA LYS A 270 3.16 29.20 28.10
C LYS A 270 4.36 29.16 29.06
N CYS A 271 4.93 27.99 29.28
CA CYS A 271 5.93 27.72 30.29
C CYS A 271 6.99 26.81 29.66
N SER A 272 8.27 27.18 29.67
CA SER A 272 9.36 26.30 29.19
C SER A 272 9.62 25.11 30.13
N LYS A 273 8.59 24.30 30.40
CA LYS A 273 8.64 23.07 31.19
C LYS A 273 9.08 21.93 30.26
N PRO A 274 10.09 21.14 30.64
CA PRO A 274 10.46 19.97 29.87
C PRO A 274 9.35 18.92 29.94
N ILE A 275 8.82 18.53 28.78
CA ILE A 275 7.92 17.38 28.65
C ILE A 275 8.80 16.13 28.44
N PRO A 276 8.65 15.07 29.25
CA PRO A 276 9.44 13.85 29.08
C PRO A 276 9.09 13.12 27.77
N GLN A 277 10.05 12.36 27.25
CA GLN A 277 9.80 11.42 26.15
C GLN A 277 9.06 10.19 26.71
N ASP A 278 7.82 9.98 26.28
CA ASP A 278 6.99 8.84 26.66
C ASP A 278 6.50 8.08 25.41
N GLU A 279 6.16 6.79 25.54
CA GLU A 279 5.65 5.97 24.41
C GLU A 279 4.40 6.58 23.73
N VAL A 280 3.58 7.33 24.47
CA VAL A 280 2.37 8.00 23.96
C VAL A 280 2.69 9.04 22.89
N ILE A 281 3.88 9.65 22.95
CA ILE A 281 4.32 10.71 22.03
C ILE A 281 4.56 10.16 20.61
N LEU A 282 4.81 8.86 20.45
CA LEU A 282 5.12 8.25 19.15
C LEU A 282 3.92 8.25 18.19
N THR A 283 2.70 8.32 18.72
CA THR A 283 1.46 8.11 17.93
C THR A 283 0.49 9.30 18.01
N ASP A 284 0.69 10.24 18.93
CA ASP A 284 -0.14 11.43 19.11
C ASP A 284 0.61 12.70 18.70
N TRP A 285 0.17 13.32 17.59
CA TRP A 285 0.86 14.48 17.02
C TRP A 285 0.84 15.67 17.98
N THR A 286 -0.28 15.95 18.64
CA THR A 286 -0.39 17.07 19.60
C THR A 286 0.64 16.92 20.74
N SER A 287 0.82 15.71 21.28
CA SER A 287 1.83 15.46 22.33
C SER A 287 3.26 15.60 21.80
N LEU A 288 3.54 15.10 20.59
CA LEU A 288 4.84 15.26 19.95
C LEU A 288 5.18 16.72 19.65
N GLN A 289 4.19 17.49 19.20
CA GLN A 289 4.33 18.93 19.01
C GLN A 289 4.68 19.64 20.32
N ALA A 290 4.01 19.29 21.42
CA ALA A 290 4.31 19.83 22.74
C ALA A 290 5.76 19.53 23.15
N TYR A 291 6.20 18.27 22.98
CA TYR A 291 7.58 17.86 23.23
C TYR A 291 8.58 18.67 22.39
N ILE A 292 8.35 18.78 21.08
CA ILE A 292 9.21 19.54 20.17
C ILE A 292 9.31 21.00 20.59
N LEU A 293 8.20 21.66 20.92
CA LEU A 293 8.19 23.06 21.36
C LEU A 293 8.95 23.23 22.69
N SER A 294 8.87 22.26 23.60
CA SER A 294 9.58 22.32 24.88
C SER A 294 11.08 22.04 24.77
N ALA A 295 11.50 21.09 23.93
CA ALA A 295 12.89 20.64 23.82
C ALA A 295 13.68 21.36 22.70
N GLY A 296 12.98 22.05 21.80
CA GLY A 296 13.56 22.75 20.67
C GLY A 296 14.39 21.83 19.78
N ILE A 297 15.59 22.28 19.40
CA ILE A 297 16.49 21.52 18.51
C ILE A 297 16.91 20.16 19.07
N HIS A 298 16.86 19.95 20.39
CA HIS A 298 17.21 18.66 21.00
C HIS A 298 16.20 17.55 20.66
N ALA A 299 14.96 17.91 20.29
CA ALA A 299 13.97 16.94 19.80
C ALA A 299 14.27 16.43 18.38
N TYR A 300 15.13 17.11 17.60
CA TYR A 300 15.29 16.83 16.17
C TYR A 300 15.59 15.37 15.85
N SER A 301 16.59 14.77 16.50
CA SER A 301 16.95 13.36 16.23
C SER A 301 15.83 12.39 16.57
N PHE A 302 15.10 12.65 17.65
CA PHE A 302 13.95 11.83 18.04
C PHE A 302 12.81 12.01 17.04
N PHE A 303 12.49 13.26 16.68
CA PHE A 303 11.44 13.56 15.70
C PHE A 303 11.74 12.91 14.34
N CYS A 304 13.00 12.93 13.88
CA CYS A 304 13.42 12.21 12.69
C CYS A 304 13.10 10.71 12.74
N SER A 305 13.29 10.07 13.88
CA SER A 305 13.03 8.63 14.02
C SER A 305 11.55 8.26 13.97
N VAL A 306 10.65 9.21 14.28
CA VAL A 306 9.20 8.96 14.40
C VAL A 306 8.36 9.71 13.37
N PHE A 307 8.98 10.56 12.55
CA PHE A 307 8.30 11.46 11.62
C PHE A 307 7.36 10.74 10.64
N HIS A 308 7.73 9.53 10.20
CA HIS A 308 6.92 8.74 9.28
C HIS A 308 5.49 8.45 9.79
N HIS A 309 5.25 8.41 11.11
CA HIS A 309 3.91 8.27 11.70
C HIS A 309 3.02 9.52 11.57
N HIS A 310 3.62 10.65 11.18
CA HIS A 310 2.97 11.96 11.07
C HIS A 310 3.22 12.63 9.72
N ALA A 311 3.89 11.96 8.78
CA ALA A 311 4.31 12.55 7.52
C ALA A 311 3.15 12.97 6.60
N ASP A 312 1.93 12.51 6.88
CA ASP A 312 0.70 12.92 6.21
C ASP A 312 0.05 14.19 6.80
N LEU A 313 0.56 14.71 7.93
CA LEU A 313 0.07 15.94 8.55
C LEU A 313 0.85 17.18 8.06
N PRO A 314 0.18 18.22 7.54
CA PRO A 314 0.83 19.46 7.11
C PRO A 314 1.66 20.14 8.20
N SER A 315 1.13 20.18 9.43
CA SER A 315 1.80 20.77 10.60
C SER A 315 3.08 20.02 10.96
N ALA A 316 3.10 18.68 10.84
CA ALA A 316 4.28 17.87 11.08
C ALA A 316 5.35 18.11 10.02
N ILE A 317 4.97 18.17 8.75
CA ILE A 317 5.90 18.49 7.65
C ILE A 317 6.54 19.87 7.86
N GLN A 318 5.73 20.89 8.20
CA GLN A 318 6.23 22.25 8.47
C GLN A 318 7.19 22.28 9.64
N MET A 319 6.82 21.66 10.77
CA MET A 319 7.66 21.60 11.96
C MET A 319 8.99 20.88 11.67
N TYR A 320 8.93 19.79 10.90
CA TYR A 320 10.11 19.05 10.50
C TYR A 320 11.02 19.94 9.67
N GLN A 321 10.47 20.58 8.63
CA GLN A 321 11.24 21.47 7.76
C GLN A 321 11.89 22.60 8.56
N MET A 322 11.17 23.23 9.49
CA MET A 322 11.72 24.29 10.35
C MET A 322 12.93 23.82 11.18
N LEU A 323 12.80 22.69 11.89
CA LEU A 323 13.91 22.13 12.68
C LEU A 323 15.06 21.68 11.79
N ASN A 324 14.73 21.11 10.64
CA ASN A 324 15.68 20.63 9.66
C ASN A 324 16.48 21.76 9.03
N ASP A 325 15.88 22.92 8.74
CA ASP A 325 16.59 24.09 8.23
C ASP A 325 17.54 24.70 9.25
N VAL A 326 17.21 24.61 10.54
CA VAL A 326 18.13 24.99 11.64
C VAL A 326 19.29 24.01 11.74
N HIS A 327 19.02 22.70 11.65
CA HIS A 327 20.02 21.66 11.78
C HIS A 327 20.91 21.51 10.52
N LYS A 328 20.32 21.75 9.36
CA LYS A 328 20.85 21.46 8.02
C LYS A 328 20.51 22.63 7.08
N PRO A 329 21.11 23.83 7.28
CA PRO A 329 20.82 24.95 6.41
C PRO A 329 21.10 24.61 4.95
N LEU A 330 20.23 25.09 4.06
CA LEU A 330 20.37 24.91 2.62
C LEU A 330 21.74 25.41 2.14
N PHE A 331 22.31 24.73 1.14
CA PHE A 331 23.49 25.23 0.46
C PHE A 331 23.21 26.56 -0.25
N GLN A 332 24.26 27.33 -0.51
CA GLN A 332 24.15 28.44 -1.46
C GLN A 332 23.72 27.88 -2.81
N GLN A 333 22.77 28.57 -3.47
CA GLN A 333 22.29 28.12 -4.77
C GLN A 333 23.46 27.92 -5.75
N PRO A 334 23.44 26.84 -6.55
CA PRO A 334 24.47 26.60 -7.54
C PRO A 334 24.62 27.79 -8.49
N GLN A 335 25.87 28.21 -8.72
CA GLN A 335 26.16 29.22 -9.75
C GLN A 335 26.09 28.63 -11.16
N ALA A 336 26.33 27.32 -11.28
CA ALA A 336 26.30 26.60 -12.54
C ALA A 336 24.89 26.55 -13.14
N SER A 337 24.81 26.51 -14.47
CA SER A 337 23.54 26.28 -15.15
C SER A 337 23.21 24.79 -15.11
N VAL A 338 22.11 24.44 -14.46
CA VAL A 338 21.65 23.03 -14.35
C VAL A 338 20.40 22.83 -15.17
N LYS A 339 20.44 21.83 -16.06
CA LYS A 339 19.30 21.36 -16.83
C LYS A 339 19.10 19.86 -16.62
N VAL A 340 17.85 19.45 -16.44
CA VAL A 340 17.45 18.05 -16.40
C VAL A 340 16.51 17.80 -17.57
N THR A 341 16.92 16.97 -18.53
CA THR A 341 16.06 16.54 -19.64
C THR A 341 15.55 15.15 -19.32
N VAL A 342 14.24 15.04 -19.17
CA VAL A 342 13.56 13.76 -18.92
C VAL A 342 13.19 13.18 -20.27
N ILE A 343 13.94 12.17 -20.71
CA ILE A 343 13.76 11.52 -22.00
C ILE A 343 12.66 10.45 -21.86
N GLY A 344 12.67 9.71 -20.75
CA GLY A 344 11.63 8.75 -20.39
C GLY A 344 11.51 8.55 -18.88
N GLY A 345 10.40 7.96 -18.44
CA GLY A 345 10.07 7.74 -17.02
C GLY A 345 9.67 9.03 -16.26
N GLY A 346 9.13 10.05 -16.92
CA GLY A 346 8.78 11.32 -16.29
C GLY A 346 7.44 11.34 -15.56
N ASP A 347 6.39 10.89 -16.24
CA ASP A 347 5.00 10.86 -15.77
C ASP A 347 4.38 9.45 -15.83
N GLN A 348 5.23 8.42 -15.89
CA GLN A 348 4.85 7.01 -15.95
C GLN A 348 5.94 6.12 -15.33
N VAL A 349 5.57 4.87 -15.03
CA VAL A 349 6.52 3.79 -14.76
C VAL A 349 7.02 3.23 -16.09
N GLY A 350 8.31 2.88 -16.19
CA GLY A 350 8.90 2.39 -17.43
C GLY A 350 9.67 3.44 -18.24
N GLY A 351 10.70 2.97 -18.94
CA GLY A 351 11.48 3.79 -19.87
C GLY A 351 12.36 4.85 -19.20
N SER A 352 12.80 4.64 -17.96
CA SER A 352 13.61 5.61 -17.22
C SER A 352 14.87 5.98 -18.01
N SER A 353 15.02 7.26 -18.31
CA SER A 353 16.20 7.81 -18.99
C SER A 353 16.26 9.32 -18.79
N ILE A 354 17.28 9.80 -18.07
CA ILE A 354 17.41 11.19 -17.66
C ILE A 354 18.78 11.72 -18.07
N LEU A 355 18.81 12.78 -18.87
CA LEU A 355 20.05 13.51 -19.16
C LEU A 355 20.21 14.68 -18.18
N LEU A 356 21.23 14.56 -17.33
CA LEU A 356 21.67 15.64 -16.46
C LEU A 356 22.73 16.48 -17.19
N SER A 357 22.51 17.80 -17.25
CA SER A 357 23.46 18.74 -17.83
C SER A 357 23.84 19.84 -16.83
N VAL A 358 25.12 19.95 -16.51
CA VAL A 358 25.67 21.04 -15.69
C VAL A 358 26.67 21.82 -16.54
N ASN A 359 26.32 23.06 -16.87
CA ASN A 359 27.01 23.89 -17.87
C ASN A 359 27.21 23.16 -19.22
N HIS A 360 28.38 22.58 -19.45
CA HIS A 360 28.77 21.90 -20.69
C HIS A 360 29.03 20.39 -20.48
N HIS A 361 28.81 19.89 -19.27
CA HIS A 361 29.00 18.51 -18.86
C HIS A 361 27.67 17.78 -18.96
N HIS A 362 27.66 16.56 -19.51
CA HIS A 362 26.44 15.79 -19.76
C HIS A 362 26.57 14.36 -19.24
N LEU A 363 25.68 13.97 -18.34
CA LEU A 363 25.65 12.63 -17.74
C LEU A 363 24.28 12.00 -17.99
N LEU A 364 24.25 10.83 -18.63
CA LEU A 364 23.02 10.08 -18.84
C LEU A 364 22.82 9.08 -17.69
N ILE A 365 21.62 9.06 -17.13
CA ILE A 365 21.25 8.18 -16.01
C ILE A 365 20.10 7.30 -16.47
N ASP A 366 20.33 6.00 -16.39
CA ASP A 366 19.46 4.93 -16.89
C ASP A 366 19.14 5.01 -18.39
N SER A 367 18.74 3.86 -18.92
CA SER A 367 18.24 3.70 -20.28
C SER A 367 17.34 2.47 -20.32
N GLY A 368 16.07 2.69 -19.99
CA GLY A 368 15.05 1.65 -19.87
C GLY A 368 14.23 1.36 -21.13
N LEU A 369 13.55 0.22 -21.17
CA LEU A 369 12.45 -0.03 -22.10
C LEU A 369 11.15 0.58 -21.57
N VAL A 370 10.34 1.12 -22.48
CA VAL A 370 9.02 1.65 -22.15
C VAL A 370 8.04 0.50 -21.97
N VAL A 371 7.25 0.54 -20.90
CA VAL A 371 6.16 -0.41 -20.68
C VAL A 371 4.91 0.16 -21.36
N ASN A 372 4.28 -0.63 -22.22
CA ASN A 372 3.00 -0.31 -22.90
C ASN A 372 3.00 0.97 -23.79
N GLY A 373 4.15 1.38 -24.35
CA GLY A 373 4.25 2.51 -25.29
C GLY A 373 4.24 2.12 -26.78
N GLU A 374 3.98 3.08 -27.66
CA GLU A 374 4.15 2.90 -29.13
C GLU A 374 5.61 2.64 -29.51
N LEU A 375 6.55 3.22 -28.74
CA LEU A 375 7.98 2.98 -28.83
C LEU A 375 8.41 1.98 -27.75
N GLU A 376 9.31 1.07 -28.10
CA GLU A 376 9.88 0.10 -27.15
C GLU A 376 10.98 0.74 -26.26
N SER A 377 11.49 1.92 -26.64
CA SER A 377 12.51 2.70 -25.92
C SER A 377 12.13 4.18 -25.85
N PRO A 378 12.76 4.97 -24.94
CA PRO A 378 12.62 6.41 -24.89
C PRO A 378 13.00 7.07 -26.22
N ASP A 379 12.37 8.20 -26.52
CA ASP A 379 12.66 8.97 -27.74
C ASP A 379 13.92 9.83 -27.56
N PHE A 380 15.05 9.29 -27.98
CA PHE A 380 16.34 9.99 -27.90
C PHE A 380 16.52 11.11 -28.92
N SER A 381 15.62 11.27 -29.90
CA SER A 381 15.70 12.36 -30.89
C SER A 381 15.64 13.75 -30.24
N ILE A 382 15.03 13.83 -29.05
CA ILE A 382 15.03 15.05 -28.24
C ILE A 382 16.45 15.58 -27.94
N LEU A 383 17.46 14.71 -27.85
CA LEU A 383 18.82 15.15 -27.60
C LEU A 383 19.34 16.01 -28.75
N GLU A 384 19.11 15.57 -29.99
CA GLU A 384 19.46 16.30 -31.20
C GLU A 384 18.69 17.63 -31.29
N GLU A 385 17.40 17.65 -30.97
CA GLU A 385 16.61 18.88 -30.91
C GLU A 385 17.16 19.91 -29.90
N ARG A 386 17.85 19.44 -28.87
CA ARG A 386 18.50 20.29 -27.86
C ARG A 386 19.96 20.62 -28.21
N GLY A 387 20.43 20.17 -29.37
CA GLY A 387 21.80 20.36 -29.85
C GLY A 387 22.84 19.58 -29.04
N ILE A 388 22.43 18.47 -28.42
CA ILE A 388 23.29 17.57 -27.65
C ILE A 388 23.48 16.29 -28.45
N HIS A 389 24.72 16.01 -28.82
CA HIS A 389 25.07 14.78 -29.53
C HIS A 389 25.64 13.74 -28.56
N PHE A 390 25.51 12.45 -28.89
CA PHE A 390 25.95 11.34 -28.04
C PHE A 390 27.46 11.33 -27.74
N ASP A 391 28.28 11.96 -28.57
CA ASP A 391 29.72 12.15 -28.35
C ASP A 391 30.04 13.22 -27.29
N GLN A 392 29.05 14.05 -26.93
CA GLN A 392 29.15 15.05 -25.88
C GLN A 392 28.71 14.52 -24.50
N ILE A 393 28.09 13.34 -24.46
CA ILE A 393 27.71 12.67 -23.21
C ILE A 393 28.97 12.03 -22.63
N ASP A 394 29.25 12.33 -21.37
CA ASP A 394 30.48 11.90 -20.69
C ASP A 394 30.42 10.43 -20.28
N ALA A 395 29.24 9.96 -19.86
CA ALA A 395 29.00 8.59 -19.45
C ALA A 395 27.50 8.27 -19.38
N LEU A 396 27.21 6.97 -19.37
CA LEU A 396 25.93 6.39 -18.93
C LEU A 396 26.14 5.73 -17.56
N ILE A 397 25.26 6.01 -16.60
CA ILE A 397 25.21 5.28 -15.32
C ILE A 397 23.89 4.52 -15.25
N VAL A 398 23.95 3.21 -14.99
CA VAL A 398 22.78 2.35 -14.80
C VAL A 398 22.59 2.07 -13.31
N THR A 399 21.45 2.46 -12.76
CA THR A 399 21.11 2.36 -11.34
C THR A 399 20.87 0.92 -10.92
N HIS A 400 20.13 0.15 -11.71
CA HIS A 400 19.85 -1.25 -11.42
C HIS A 400 19.40 -2.03 -12.67
N ALA A 401 19.23 -3.36 -12.51
CA ALA A 401 19.09 -4.30 -13.61
C ALA A 401 17.64 -4.55 -14.08
N HIS A 402 16.63 -3.82 -13.61
CA HIS A 402 15.29 -3.96 -14.20
C HIS A 402 15.24 -3.34 -15.60
N LEU A 403 14.37 -3.88 -16.45
CA LEU A 403 14.38 -3.58 -17.90
C LEU A 403 13.93 -2.16 -18.22
N ASP A 404 13.10 -1.58 -17.38
CA ASP A 404 12.70 -0.18 -17.36
C ASP A 404 13.80 0.79 -16.93
N HIS A 405 14.98 0.31 -16.54
CA HIS A 405 16.17 1.13 -16.25
C HIS A 405 17.38 0.76 -17.10
N CYS A 406 17.46 -0.47 -17.62
CA CYS A 406 18.63 -0.92 -18.38
C CYS A 406 18.32 -1.52 -19.76
N GLY A 407 17.06 -1.76 -20.09
CA GLY A 407 16.69 -2.53 -21.27
C GLY A 407 16.96 -1.83 -22.61
N ALA A 408 17.12 -0.50 -22.62
CA ALA A 408 17.49 0.30 -23.80
C ALA A 408 18.98 0.68 -23.85
N VAL A 409 19.82 0.18 -22.92
CA VAL A 409 21.28 0.33 -22.99
C VAL A 409 21.87 -0.08 -24.36
N PRO A 410 21.37 -1.12 -25.05
CA PRO A 410 21.86 -1.44 -26.39
C PRO A 410 21.62 -0.33 -27.44
N GLU A 411 20.55 0.45 -27.31
CA GLU A 411 20.30 1.59 -28.19
C GLU A 411 21.37 2.66 -27.98
N ILE A 412 21.70 2.97 -26.72
CA ILE A 412 22.79 3.92 -26.39
C ILE A 412 24.13 3.45 -26.95
N TYR A 413 24.42 2.15 -26.86
CA TYR A 413 25.63 1.57 -27.42
C TYR A 413 25.69 1.71 -28.94
N HIS A 414 24.58 1.53 -29.66
CA HIS A 414 24.53 1.74 -31.11
C HIS A 414 24.79 3.20 -31.50
N GLN A 415 24.29 4.15 -30.71
CA GLN A 415 24.50 5.57 -30.94
C GLN A 415 25.94 6.00 -30.66
N ASN A 416 26.56 5.46 -29.60
CA ASN A 416 27.97 5.70 -29.28
C ASN A 416 28.64 4.47 -28.62
N PRO A 417 29.32 3.62 -29.42
CA PRO A 417 30.06 2.46 -28.93
C PRO A 417 31.31 2.80 -28.11
N HIS A 418 31.59 4.06 -27.80
CA HIS A 418 32.71 4.47 -26.96
C HIS A 418 32.27 5.12 -25.67
N LEU A 419 30.95 5.28 -25.46
CA LEU A 419 30.42 5.87 -24.24
C LEU A 419 30.70 4.94 -23.04
N PRO A 420 31.44 5.38 -22.02
CA PRO A 420 31.69 4.54 -20.86
C PRO A 420 30.39 4.34 -20.07
N ILE A 421 30.11 3.08 -19.71
CA ILE A 421 28.94 2.68 -18.93
C ILE A 421 29.40 2.31 -17.51
N TYR A 422 28.75 2.84 -16.48
CA TYR A 422 29.07 2.55 -15.08
C TYR A 422 27.87 1.95 -14.34
N THR A 423 28.14 0.95 -13.50
CA THR A 423 27.14 0.36 -12.61
C THR A 423 27.81 -0.47 -11.51
N SER A 424 27.02 -1.08 -10.62
CA SER A 424 27.50 -2.01 -9.60
C SER A 424 27.83 -3.39 -10.19
N ASN A 425 28.54 -4.23 -9.42
CA ASN A 425 28.94 -5.56 -9.88
C ASN A 425 27.72 -6.46 -10.15
N GLU A 426 26.76 -6.46 -9.22
CA GLU A 426 25.59 -7.30 -9.29
C GLU A 426 24.66 -6.83 -10.40
N THR A 427 24.47 -5.51 -10.56
CA THR A 427 23.68 -4.96 -11.67
C THR A 427 24.26 -5.37 -13.02
N LYS A 428 25.59 -5.33 -13.21
CA LYS A 428 26.22 -5.80 -14.46
C LYS A 428 25.88 -7.26 -14.77
N GLN A 429 25.95 -8.13 -13.77
CA GLN A 429 25.70 -9.57 -13.94
C GLN A 429 24.21 -9.88 -14.18
N LEU A 430 23.32 -9.22 -13.44
CA LEU A 430 21.87 -9.38 -13.58
C LEU A 430 21.38 -8.77 -14.90
N MET A 431 21.89 -7.60 -15.29
CA MET A 431 21.57 -6.95 -16.57
C MET A 431 21.93 -7.84 -17.76
N ARG A 432 23.04 -8.59 -17.71
CA ARG A 432 23.36 -9.60 -18.74
C ARG A 432 22.24 -10.60 -18.93
N MET A 433 21.63 -11.10 -17.85
CA MET A 433 20.52 -12.05 -17.95
C MET A 433 19.26 -11.40 -18.50
N MET A 434 18.96 -10.19 -18.02
CA MET A 434 17.76 -9.45 -18.44
C MET A 434 17.80 -9.08 -19.92
N LEU A 435 18.94 -8.59 -20.42
CA LEU A 435 19.13 -8.27 -21.84
C LEU A 435 19.15 -9.52 -22.74
N LYS A 436 19.69 -10.65 -22.28
CA LYS A 436 19.57 -11.93 -23.03
C LYS A 436 18.11 -12.35 -23.19
N ALA A 437 17.28 -12.11 -22.18
CA ALA A 437 15.87 -12.45 -22.25
C ALA A 437 15.10 -11.57 -23.25
N THR A 438 15.45 -10.28 -23.37
CA THR A 438 14.82 -9.39 -24.36
C THR A 438 15.21 -9.73 -25.80
N GLU A 439 16.42 -10.26 -26.02
CA GLU A 439 16.84 -10.81 -27.31
C GLU A 439 16.02 -12.05 -27.68
N ARG A 440 15.83 -12.99 -26.73
CA ARG A 440 14.98 -14.18 -26.93
C ARG A 440 13.54 -13.80 -27.29
N SER A 441 13.00 -12.76 -26.66
CA SER A 441 11.66 -12.23 -26.96
C SER A 441 11.62 -11.30 -28.18
N ARG A 442 12.74 -11.11 -28.90
CA ARG A 442 12.89 -10.25 -30.10
C ARG A 442 12.52 -8.77 -29.90
N ARG A 443 12.49 -8.29 -28.66
CA ARG A 443 12.29 -6.87 -28.30
C ARG A 443 13.53 -6.04 -28.59
N VAL A 444 14.70 -6.69 -28.56
CA VAL A 444 15.98 -6.07 -28.90
C VAL A 444 16.63 -6.93 -29.99
N LYS A 445 17.01 -6.32 -31.12
CA LYS A 445 17.54 -7.03 -32.30
C LYS A 445 19.00 -6.67 -32.55
N ASN A 446 19.80 -7.66 -32.97
CA ASN A 446 21.18 -7.49 -33.45
C ASN A 446 22.11 -6.78 -32.46
N VAL A 447 22.14 -7.26 -31.21
CA VAL A 447 22.96 -6.65 -30.16
C VAL A 447 24.16 -7.53 -29.83
N ASP A 448 25.36 -6.98 -29.97
CA ASP A 448 26.57 -7.60 -29.42
C ASP A 448 26.63 -7.35 -27.92
N LEU A 449 25.87 -8.16 -27.18
CA LEU A 449 25.75 -8.02 -25.73
C LEU A 449 27.10 -8.20 -25.03
N GLU A 450 27.97 -9.08 -25.54
CA GLU A 450 29.28 -9.28 -24.92
C GLU A 450 30.18 -8.04 -25.10
N ALA A 451 30.09 -7.35 -26.25
CA ALA A 451 30.77 -6.08 -26.44
C ALA A 451 30.23 -4.97 -25.52
N ILE A 452 28.91 -4.86 -25.37
CA ILE A 452 28.29 -3.92 -24.39
C ILE A 452 28.81 -4.22 -22.98
N LEU A 453 28.74 -5.48 -22.56
CA LEU A 453 29.15 -5.88 -21.21
C LEU A 453 30.64 -5.66 -20.96
N ALA A 454 31.48 -5.77 -22.00
CA ALA A 454 32.90 -5.47 -21.91
C ALA A 454 33.18 -3.99 -21.65
N GLN A 455 32.31 -3.08 -22.09
CA GLN A 455 32.45 -1.63 -21.85
C GLN A 455 32.01 -1.19 -20.46
N ILE A 456 31.18 -1.99 -19.79
CA ILE A 456 30.69 -1.66 -18.46
C ILE A 456 31.82 -1.72 -17.45
N GLN A 457 32.08 -0.58 -16.83
CA GLN A 457 32.97 -0.41 -15.69
C GLN A 457 32.19 -0.61 -14.39
N VAL A 458 32.58 -1.63 -13.63
CA VAL A 458 32.05 -1.87 -12.28
C VAL A 458 32.69 -0.89 -11.31
N LYS A 459 31.87 -0.22 -10.50
CA LYS A 459 32.31 0.71 -9.45
C LYS A 459 31.58 0.48 -8.14
N GLU A 460 32.23 0.88 -7.05
CA GLU A 460 31.70 0.90 -5.69
C GLU A 460 32.17 2.19 -5.00
N GLY A 461 31.39 2.66 -4.02
CA GLY A 461 31.72 3.86 -3.26
C GLY A 461 31.87 5.11 -4.13
N THR A 462 32.88 5.94 -3.84
CA THR A 462 33.14 7.20 -4.56
C THR A 462 34.18 7.02 -5.66
N PHE A 463 33.89 7.55 -6.85
CA PHE A 463 34.79 7.57 -8.00
C PHE A 463 34.59 8.85 -8.85
N PHE A 464 35.44 9.02 -9.86
CA PHE A 464 35.44 10.20 -10.73
C PHE A 464 35.29 9.83 -12.20
N ILE A 465 34.44 10.56 -12.92
CA ILE A 465 34.26 10.47 -14.37
C ILE A 465 34.82 11.76 -15.00
N PRO A 466 35.86 11.71 -15.83
CA PRO A 466 36.42 12.89 -16.48
C PRO A 466 35.40 13.58 -17.40
N SER A 467 35.37 14.91 -17.41
CA SER A 467 34.59 15.69 -18.39
C SER A 467 35.20 17.07 -18.64
N LYS A 468 35.68 17.32 -19.87
CA LYS A 468 36.10 18.64 -20.38
C LYS A 468 36.93 19.49 -19.38
N GLY A 469 37.96 18.90 -18.76
CA GLY A 469 38.85 19.60 -17.81
C GLY A 469 38.34 19.68 -16.36
N GLN A 470 37.15 19.13 -16.09
CA GLN A 470 36.59 18.87 -14.77
C GLN A 470 36.37 17.35 -14.60
N SER A 471 35.73 16.95 -13.51
CA SER A 471 35.29 15.58 -13.28
C SER A 471 33.99 15.54 -12.50
N TRP A 472 33.09 14.66 -12.90
CA TRP A 472 31.96 14.26 -12.08
C TRP A 472 32.48 13.42 -10.91
N LYS A 473 32.22 13.84 -9.67
CA LYS A 473 32.39 12.99 -8.50
C LYS A 473 31.09 12.25 -8.27
N ILE A 474 31.13 10.93 -8.38
CA ILE A 474 29.98 10.05 -8.22
C ILE A 474 30.18 9.20 -6.97
N THR A 475 29.16 9.11 -6.12
CA THR A 475 29.13 8.19 -4.98
C THR A 475 27.91 7.28 -5.10
N PHE A 476 28.14 5.97 -5.13
CA PHE A 476 27.09 4.96 -5.09
C PHE A 476 26.69 4.68 -3.63
N LEU A 477 25.38 4.71 -3.38
CA LEU A 477 24.75 4.25 -2.13
C LEU A 477 23.85 3.06 -2.47
N GLU A 478 23.86 2.00 -1.66
CA GLU A 478 22.94 0.87 -1.88
C GLU A 478 21.48 1.34 -1.74
N ALA A 479 20.66 1.13 -2.79
CA ALA A 479 19.30 1.66 -2.84
C ALA A 479 18.26 0.78 -2.11
N GLY A 480 18.60 -0.46 -1.76
CA GLY A 480 17.70 -1.38 -1.06
C GLY A 480 16.51 -1.92 -1.86
N HIS A 481 16.46 -1.64 -3.17
CA HIS A 481 15.39 -2.09 -4.06
C HIS A 481 15.57 -3.55 -4.53
N ILE A 482 16.68 -3.83 -5.21
CA ILE A 482 17.14 -5.19 -5.58
C ILE A 482 18.64 -5.30 -5.37
N LEU A 483 19.18 -6.52 -5.40
CA LEU A 483 20.62 -6.76 -5.32
C LEU A 483 21.38 -5.99 -6.41
N GLY A 484 22.30 -5.13 -5.99
CA GLY A 484 23.08 -4.26 -6.86
C GLY A 484 22.48 -2.89 -7.14
N ALA A 485 21.23 -2.62 -6.73
CA ALA A 485 20.61 -1.33 -6.97
C ALA A 485 21.34 -0.21 -6.23
N ILE A 486 21.56 0.91 -6.91
CA ILE A 486 22.30 2.06 -6.39
C ILE A 486 21.53 3.38 -6.55
N SER A 487 21.59 4.21 -5.51
CA SER A 487 21.32 5.64 -5.59
C SER A 487 22.64 6.40 -5.82
N LEU A 488 22.55 7.56 -6.47
CA LEU A 488 23.69 8.35 -6.93
C LEU A 488 23.75 9.68 -6.20
N LEU A 489 24.86 9.97 -5.53
CA LEU A 489 25.23 11.34 -5.18
C LEU A 489 26.25 11.85 -6.20
N ILE A 490 25.88 12.88 -6.93
CA ILE A 490 26.61 13.45 -8.07
C ILE A 490 27.08 14.85 -7.68
N GLU A 491 28.37 15.13 -7.81
CA GLU A 491 28.94 16.45 -7.57
C GLU A 491 29.77 16.90 -8.78
N ILE A 492 29.47 18.08 -9.34
CA ILE A 492 30.28 18.73 -10.38
C ILE A 492 30.10 20.24 -10.30
N GLU A 493 31.18 21.00 -10.51
CA GLU A 493 31.15 22.48 -10.52
C GLU A 493 30.40 23.11 -9.33
N GLY A 494 30.57 22.52 -8.14
CA GLY A 494 29.92 22.97 -6.89
C GLY A 494 28.43 22.68 -6.78
N THR A 495 27.83 21.97 -7.75
CA THR A 495 26.44 21.50 -7.72
C THR A 495 26.39 20.08 -7.17
N ARG A 496 25.47 19.79 -6.25
CA ARG A 496 25.21 18.46 -5.70
C ARG A 496 23.82 17.97 -6.09
N ILE A 497 23.73 16.78 -6.66
CA ILE A 497 22.49 16.20 -7.18
C ILE A 497 22.37 14.79 -6.64
N PHE A 498 21.25 14.48 -6.01
CA PHE A 498 20.95 13.14 -5.51
C PHE A 498 19.88 12.50 -6.39
N VAL A 499 20.20 11.37 -7.01
CA VAL A 499 19.30 10.62 -7.87
C VAL A 499 19.06 9.26 -7.23
N THR A 500 17.83 8.93 -6.91
CA THR A 500 17.53 7.74 -6.11
C THR A 500 17.61 6.44 -6.89
N GLY A 501 17.29 6.46 -8.19
CA GLY A 501 16.81 5.26 -8.87
C GLY A 501 15.51 4.75 -8.22
N ASP A 502 15.22 3.47 -8.38
CA ASP A 502 14.25 2.79 -7.53
C ASP A 502 14.92 2.39 -6.20
N TYR A 503 14.25 2.64 -5.09
CA TYR A 503 14.82 2.49 -3.76
C TYR A 503 13.80 2.09 -2.70
N SER A 504 14.30 1.52 -1.61
CA SER A 504 13.52 1.23 -0.40
C SER A 504 14.34 1.62 0.82
N LEU A 505 13.71 2.26 1.81
CA LEU A 505 14.33 2.49 3.12
C LEU A 505 14.22 1.26 4.04
N THR A 506 13.32 0.34 3.71
CA THR A 506 13.02 -0.85 4.51
C THR A 506 13.90 -2.01 4.11
N ASP A 507 14.53 -2.66 5.10
CA ASP A 507 15.28 -3.90 4.92
C ASP A 507 14.42 -4.99 4.27
N GLN A 508 14.95 -5.57 3.20
CA GLN A 508 14.45 -6.78 2.57
C GLN A 508 15.27 -7.97 3.09
N PHE A 509 14.77 -9.19 2.93
CA PHE A 509 15.57 -10.38 3.25
C PHE A 509 16.77 -10.55 2.30
N THR A 510 16.65 -10.04 1.08
CA THR A 510 17.68 -10.12 0.04
C THR A 510 18.68 -8.94 0.06
N VAL A 511 18.27 -7.76 0.51
CA VAL A 511 19.09 -6.53 0.51
C VAL A 511 18.77 -5.62 1.69
N LYS A 512 19.76 -4.86 2.15
CA LYS A 512 19.55 -3.81 3.15
C LYS A 512 18.89 -2.59 2.53
N GLY A 513 17.98 -1.95 3.28
CA GLY A 513 17.35 -0.70 2.88
C GLY A 513 18.39 0.42 2.75
N LEU A 514 18.12 1.40 1.89
CA LEU A 514 18.96 2.59 1.70
C LEU A 514 19.20 3.28 3.04
N GLN A 515 20.45 3.28 3.48
CA GLN A 515 20.89 4.02 4.65
C GLN A 515 21.22 5.44 4.24
N LEU A 516 20.39 6.40 4.63
CA LEU A 516 20.61 7.82 4.35
C LEU A 516 21.71 8.40 5.27
N PRO A 517 22.91 8.73 4.76
CA PRO A 517 23.97 9.30 5.60
C PRO A 517 23.51 10.60 6.26
N THR A 518 23.86 10.83 7.53
CA THR A 518 23.40 12.02 8.28
C THR A 518 23.82 13.34 7.64
N ASP A 519 24.98 13.33 6.98
CA ASP A 519 25.61 14.45 6.26
C ASP A 519 25.22 14.49 4.77
N LEU A 520 24.34 13.60 4.30
CA LEU A 520 23.83 13.64 2.92
C LEU A 520 23.10 14.94 2.65
N ARG A 521 23.54 15.66 1.62
CA ARG A 521 22.96 16.93 1.17
C ARG A 521 23.06 17.04 -0.34
N ALA A 522 22.05 17.63 -0.96
CA ALA A 522 22.02 17.93 -2.38
C ALA A 522 21.24 19.22 -2.64
N ASP A 523 21.56 19.93 -3.72
CA ASP A 523 20.78 21.06 -4.21
C ASP A 523 19.49 20.58 -4.89
N ILE A 524 19.59 19.43 -5.56
CA ILE A 524 18.53 18.80 -6.34
C ILE A 524 18.37 17.35 -5.90
N VAL A 525 17.13 16.93 -5.68
CA VAL A 525 16.77 15.51 -5.56
C VAL A 525 15.93 15.12 -6.77
N ILE A 526 16.29 14.03 -7.43
CA ILE A 526 15.48 13.36 -8.45
C ILE A 526 15.08 12.01 -7.84
N THR A 527 13.80 11.86 -7.51
CA THR A 527 13.29 10.68 -6.79
C THR A 527 12.20 9.97 -7.57
N GLU A 528 12.17 8.64 -7.47
CA GLU A 528 11.01 7.85 -7.93
C GLU A 528 9.73 8.28 -7.20
N SER A 529 8.59 7.97 -7.81
CA SER A 529 7.25 8.27 -7.30
C SER A 529 6.25 7.15 -7.59
N THR A 530 6.72 5.90 -7.67
CA THR A 530 5.92 4.69 -7.97
C THR A 530 4.67 4.60 -7.09
N TYR A 531 4.82 4.88 -5.79
CA TYR A 531 3.73 4.97 -4.81
C TYR A 531 3.47 6.41 -4.33
N GLY A 532 3.79 7.42 -5.13
CA GLY A 532 3.61 8.84 -4.80
C GLY A 532 2.14 9.30 -4.69
N TRP A 533 1.20 8.46 -5.11
CA TRP A 533 -0.25 8.72 -5.07
C TRP A 533 -1.02 7.80 -4.12
N GLN A 534 -0.38 6.75 -3.60
CA GLN A 534 -1.00 5.84 -2.63
C GLN A 534 -0.31 5.99 -1.28
N PRO A 535 -1.04 6.35 -0.21
CA PRO A 535 -0.51 6.18 1.13
C PRO A 535 -0.18 4.71 1.37
N MET A 536 0.74 4.47 2.31
CA MET A 536 1.06 3.11 2.74
C MET A 536 -0.24 2.37 3.09
N ARG A 537 -0.45 1.15 2.57
CA ARG A 537 -1.48 0.29 3.19
C ARG A 537 -0.98 -0.01 4.60
N SER A 538 -1.84 0.30 5.55
CA SER A 538 -1.78 0.17 7.02
C SER A 538 -1.02 -0.98 7.62
N ILE A 539 -0.87 -2.10 6.93
CA ILE A 539 -0.34 -3.31 7.55
C ILE A 539 1.19 -3.23 7.53
N PRO A 540 1.87 -3.21 8.71
CA PRO A 540 3.32 -3.32 8.77
C PRO A 540 3.80 -4.50 7.96
N ARG A 541 4.98 -4.39 7.33
CA ARG A 541 5.54 -5.47 6.49
C ARG A 541 5.49 -6.83 7.19
N GLN A 542 5.83 -6.90 8.47
CA GLN A 542 5.77 -8.14 9.26
C GLN A 542 4.36 -8.73 9.38
N GLN A 543 3.35 -7.89 9.59
CA GLN A 543 1.98 -8.35 9.65
C GLN A 543 1.46 -8.74 8.25
N GLN A 544 1.89 -8.07 7.18
CA GLN A 544 1.60 -8.51 5.81
C GLN A 544 2.20 -9.89 5.53
N ILE A 545 3.44 -10.12 5.96
CA ILE A 545 4.09 -11.43 5.86
C ILE A 545 3.29 -12.48 6.65
N HIS A 546 2.89 -12.17 7.89
CA HIS A 546 2.09 -13.10 8.70
C HIS A 546 0.77 -13.47 8.01
N LEU A 547 0.00 -12.48 7.55
CA LEU A 547 -1.27 -12.70 6.85
C LEU A 547 -1.09 -13.47 5.54
N PHE A 548 -0.05 -13.14 4.78
CA PHE A 548 0.32 -13.87 3.58
C PHE A 548 0.57 -15.35 3.87
N ILE A 549 1.38 -15.66 4.89
CA ILE A 549 1.67 -17.05 5.26
C ILE A 549 0.44 -17.78 5.80
N GLN A 550 -0.39 -17.10 6.60
CA GLN A 550 -1.64 -17.68 7.07
C GLN A 550 -2.56 -18.06 5.91
N GLN A 551 -2.71 -17.18 4.93
CA GLN A 551 -3.53 -17.46 3.76
C GLN A 551 -2.97 -18.61 2.92
N MET A 552 -1.66 -18.62 2.68
CA MET A 552 -0.97 -19.74 2.02
C MET A 552 -1.27 -21.07 2.71
N LYS A 553 -1.17 -21.12 4.05
CA LYS A 553 -1.47 -22.32 4.85
C LYS A 553 -2.93 -22.74 4.69
N GLN A 554 -3.87 -21.81 4.67
CA GLN A 554 -5.29 -22.12 4.48
C GLN A 554 -5.55 -22.78 3.12
N VAL A 555 -5.00 -22.21 2.04
CA VAL A 555 -5.14 -22.75 0.68
C VAL A 555 -4.55 -24.16 0.58
N ILE A 556 -3.35 -24.36 1.15
CA ILE A 556 -2.67 -25.65 1.12
C ILE A 556 -3.42 -26.69 1.97
N ASN A 557 -3.89 -26.31 3.16
CA ASN A 557 -4.62 -27.22 4.07
C ASN A 557 -5.98 -27.66 3.51
N ARG A 558 -6.65 -26.85 2.69
CA ARG A 558 -7.88 -27.26 1.97
C ARG A 558 -7.59 -28.08 0.70
N GLY A 559 -6.34 -28.47 0.47
CA GLY A 559 -5.91 -29.29 -0.66
C GLY A 559 -5.79 -28.50 -1.96
N GLY A 560 -5.61 -27.18 -1.91
CA GLY A 560 -5.36 -26.33 -3.08
C GLY A 560 -3.88 -26.10 -3.35
N SER A 561 -3.58 -25.54 -4.52
CA SER A 561 -2.27 -24.99 -4.87
C SER A 561 -2.31 -23.47 -4.86
N VAL A 562 -1.16 -22.85 -4.61
CA VAL A 562 -1.02 -21.38 -4.68
C VAL A 562 -0.07 -20.98 -5.80
N LEU A 563 -0.54 -20.14 -6.71
CA LEU A 563 0.31 -19.42 -7.65
C LEU A 563 0.73 -18.08 -7.07
N ILE A 564 2.02 -17.77 -7.17
CA ILE A 564 2.60 -16.46 -6.88
C ILE A 564 3.19 -15.91 -8.19
N PRO A 565 2.45 -15.04 -8.91
CA PRO A 565 3.01 -14.31 -10.03
C PRO A 565 4.07 -13.34 -9.51
N ALA A 566 5.31 -13.47 -9.96
CA ALA A 566 6.42 -12.63 -9.49
C ALA A 566 7.28 -12.12 -10.64
N PHE A 567 7.81 -10.90 -10.48
CA PHE A 567 8.94 -10.47 -11.31
C PHE A 567 10.11 -11.41 -11.08
N ALA A 568 10.72 -11.84 -12.19
CA ALA A 568 11.80 -12.83 -12.15
C ALA A 568 13.02 -12.34 -11.37
N LEU A 569 13.24 -11.01 -11.36
CA LEU A 569 14.31 -10.33 -10.65
C LEU A 569 13.78 -9.59 -9.41
N GLY A 570 14.28 -9.95 -8.23
CA GLY A 570 13.98 -9.31 -6.95
C GLY A 570 12.85 -10.02 -6.20
N ARG A 571 11.59 -9.83 -6.65
CA ARG A 571 10.39 -10.29 -5.91
C ARG A 571 10.39 -11.78 -5.63
N ALA A 572 10.69 -12.61 -6.63
CA ALA A 572 10.69 -14.05 -6.46
C ALA A 572 11.71 -14.51 -5.40
N GLN A 573 12.92 -13.97 -5.44
CA GLN A 573 13.98 -14.32 -4.49
C GLN A 573 13.64 -13.84 -3.07
N GLU A 574 13.05 -12.65 -2.94
CA GLU A 574 12.59 -12.12 -1.65
C GLU A 574 11.55 -13.03 -1.00
N ILE A 575 10.59 -13.56 -1.78
CA ILE A 575 9.56 -14.50 -1.27
C ILE A 575 10.18 -15.82 -0.82
N ILE A 576 11.18 -16.33 -1.54
CA ILE A 576 11.90 -17.54 -1.14
C ILE A 576 12.61 -17.32 0.20
N CYS A 577 13.32 -16.21 0.36
CA CYS A 577 13.97 -15.86 1.62
C CYS A 577 12.96 -15.66 2.76
N LEU A 578 11.82 -15.03 2.47
CA LEU A 578 10.72 -14.87 3.42
C LEU A 578 10.20 -16.22 3.89
N PHE A 579 9.93 -17.18 2.99
CA PHE A 579 9.51 -18.52 3.39
C PHE A 579 10.55 -19.21 4.26
N ARG A 580 11.83 -19.08 3.93
CA ARG A 580 12.91 -19.67 4.73
C ARG A 580 12.98 -19.05 6.13
N ALA A 581 12.94 -17.72 6.22
CA ALA A 581 12.94 -17.03 7.49
C ALA A 581 11.72 -17.39 8.35
N TRP A 582 10.56 -17.56 7.72
CA TRP A 582 9.33 -17.94 8.41
C TRP A 582 9.36 -19.38 8.93
N PHE A 583 9.90 -20.31 8.16
CA PHE A 583 9.96 -21.74 8.49
C PHE A 583 11.33 -22.18 9.03
N ASP A 584 12.10 -21.25 9.57
CA ASP A 584 13.48 -21.50 10.02
C ASP A 584 13.53 -22.54 11.15
N GLU A 585 12.57 -22.52 12.08
CA GLU A 585 12.47 -23.47 13.20
C GLU A 585 12.42 -24.94 12.75
N ILE A 586 11.79 -25.21 11.61
CA ILE A 586 11.65 -26.56 11.04
C ILE A 586 12.67 -26.84 9.93
N GLN A 587 13.59 -25.89 9.67
CA GLN A 587 14.68 -25.95 8.70
C GLN A 587 14.28 -26.30 7.25
N SER A 588 12.98 -26.30 6.94
CA SER A 588 12.42 -26.67 5.63
C SER A 588 11.05 -26.05 5.42
N ILE A 589 10.72 -25.70 4.18
CA ILE A 589 9.35 -25.30 3.83
C ILE A 589 8.46 -26.55 3.89
N PRO A 590 7.29 -26.51 4.57
CA PRO A 590 6.48 -27.71 4.83
C PRO A 590 5.64 -28.17 3.63
N PHE A 591 5.79 -27.50 2.49
CA PHE A 591 5.13 -27.80 1.22
C PHE A 591 6.10 -27.54 0.07
N PRO A 592 5.97 -28.25 -1.06
CA PRO A 592 6.84 -28.03 -2.21
C PRO A 592 6.56 -26.67 -2.86
N VAL A 593 7.64 -25.91 -3.08
CA VAL A 593 7.67 -24.64 -3.82
C VAL A 593 8.42 -24.86 -5.13
N TYR A 594 7.76 -24.60 -6.25
CA TYR A 594 8.33 -24.75 -7.58
C TYR A 594 8.62 -23.39 -8.21
N LEU A 595 9.83 -23.22 -8.71
CA LEU A 595 10.27 -22.03 -9.45
C LEU A 595 10.14 -22.29 -10.95
N ASP A 596 9.53 -21.37 -11.67
CA ASP A 596 9.35 -21.52 -13.12
C ASP A 596 9.45 -20.21 -13.92
N GLY A 597 9.68 -20.35 -15.23
CA GLY A 597 10.01 -19.27 -16.14
C GLY A 597 11.39 -18.67 -15.85
N MET A 598 11.53 -17.36 -16.06
CA MET A 598 12.81 -16.67 -15.82
C MET A 598 13.21 -16.64 -14.34
N VAL A 599 12.28 -16.90 -13.42
CA VAL A 599 12.55 -16.99 -11.98
C VAL A 599 13.66 -18.02 -11.71
N SER A 600 13.64 -19.15 -12.41
CA SER A 600 14.59 -20.25 -12.20
C SER A 600 16.02 -19.85 -12.53
N GLU A 601 16.25 -19.32 -13.73
CA GLU A 601 17.58 -18.89 -14.17
C GLU A 601 18.12 -17.75 -13.29
N ILE A 602 17.29 -16.74 -12.99
CA ILE A 602 17.72 -15.60 -12.18
C ILE A 602 18.04 -16.03 -10.75
N THR A 603 17.23 -16.90 -10.15
CA THR A 603 17.45 -17.37 -8.77
C THR A 603 18.80 -18.08 -8.62
N GLN A 604 19.27 -18.81 -9.64
CA GLN A 604 20.60 -19.43 -9.63
C GLN A 604 21.72 -18.38 -9.52
N LEU A 605 21.67 -17.35 -10.37
CA LEU A 605 22.66 -16.27 -10.31
C LEU A 605 22.54 -15.48 -9.00
N TYR A 606 21.31 -15.16 -8.59
CA TYR A 606 21.05 -14.38 -7.38
C TYR A 606 21.57 -15.09 -6.13
N GLU A 607 21.38 -16.41 -6.00
CA GLU A 607 21.96 -17.22 -4.92
C GLU A 607 23.48 -17.11 -4.91
N SER A 608 24.14 -17.28 -6.07
CA SER A 608 25.60 -17.15 -6.17
C SER A 608 26.10 -15.78 -5.70
N LEU A 609 25.40 -14.70 -6.08
CA LEU A 609 25.78 -13.33 -5.70
C LEU A 609 25.57 -13.09 -4.19
N LEU A 610 24.46 -13.58 -3.62
CA LEU A 610 24.20 -13.49 -2.18
C LEU A 610 25.26 -14.26 -1.37
N LEU A 611 25.64 -15.46 -1.80
CA LEU A 611 26.71 -16.25 -1.16
C LEU A 611 28.05 -15.49 -1.19
N GLN A 612 28.37 -14.82 -2.30
CA GLN A 612 29.59 -13.99 -2.39
C GLN A 612 29.58 -12.81 -1.42
N LYS A 613 28.41 -12.24 -1.14
CA LYS A 613 28.22 -11.19 -0.11
C LYS A 613 28.13 -11.74 1.33
N GLY A 614 28.30 -13.04 1.54
CA GLY A 614 28.32 -13.65 2.86
C GLY A 614 26.94 -14.01 3.43
N HIS A 615 25.87 -14.00 2.62
CA HIS A 615 24.59 -14.55 3.04
C HIS A 615 24.69 -16.07 3.14
N ALA A 616 24.25 -16.66 4.26
CA ALA A 616 24.45 -18.09 4.53
C ALA A 616 23.38 -19.00 3.90
N HIS A 617 22.25 -18.45 3.46
CA HIS A 617 21.11 -19.26 3.03
C HIS A 617 21.13 -19.51 1.52
N ARG A 618 21.08 -20.79 1.14
CA ARG A 618 20.72 -21.17 -0.23
C ARG A 618 19.26 -20.83 -0.47
N LEU A 619 18.92 -20.38 -1.67
CA LEU A 619 17.55 -20.14 -2.11
C LEU A 619 16.88 -21.47 -2.46
N VAL A 620 17.57 -22.36 -3.17
CA VAL A 620 17.01 -23.64 -3.66
C VAL A 620 17.40 -24.85 -2.79
N GLY A 621 16.50 -25.84 -2.69
CA GLY A 621 16.58 -27.00 -1.79
C GLY A 621 15.68 -26.86 -0.55
N SER A 622 15.59 -27.89 0.31
CA SER A 622 14.78 -27.86 1.55
C SER A 622 13.32 -27.41 1.34
N GLY A 623 12.67 -27.98 0.32
CA GLY A 623 11.29 -27.67 -0.08
C GLY A 623 11.16 -26.73 -1.28
N VAL A 624 12.25 -26.14 -1.80
CA VAL A 624 12.25 -25.32 -3.02
C VAL A 624 12.90 -26.08 -4.18
N HIS A 625 12.24 -26.14 -5.34
CA HIS A 625 12.62 -26.94 -6.50
C HIS A 625 12.48 -26.15 -7.81
N TYR A 626 13.19 -26.54 -8.86
CA TYR A 626 12.92 -26.04 -10.21
C TYR A 626 11.82 -26.87 -10.86
N ALA A 627 10.78 -26.22 -11.40
CA ALA A 627 9.71 -26.90 -12.13
C ALA A 627 10.25 -27.67 -13.35
N LYS A 628 11.29 -27.12 -13.99
CA LYS A 628 11.93 -27.74 -15.16
C LYS A 628 12.41 -29.17 -14.91
N ASP A 629 12.96 -29.46 -13.73
CA ASP A 629 13.45 -30.81 -13.41
C ASP A 629 12.30 -31.84 -13.43
N LEU A 630 11.10 -31.41 -13.07
CA LEU A 630 9.88 -32.24 -13.04
C LEU A 630 9.24 -32.31 -14.43
N ILE A 631 9.20 -31.19 -15.16
CA ILE A 631 8.71 -31.13 -16.54
C ILE A 631 9.54 -32.06 -17.43
N ASP A 632 10.87 -31.98 -17.34
CA ASP A 632 11.79 -32.82 -18.10
C ASP A 632 11.63 -34.31 -17.71
N SER A 633 11.34 -34.61 -16.44
CA SER A 633 11.07 -35.98 -15.99
C SER A 633 9.72 -36.53 -16.46
N LEU A 634 8.71 -35.68 -16.67
CA LEU A 634 7.38 -36.06 -17.16
C LEU A 634 7.30 -36.06 -18.69
N ASP A 635 8.28 -35.45 -19.37
CA ASP A 635 8.29 -35.18 -20.82
C ASP A 635 7.00 -34.48 -21.30
N SER A 636 6.40 -33.64 -20.44
CA SER A 636 5.14 -32.94 -20.73
C SER A 636 4.87 -31.78 -19.77
N GLU A 637 4.78 -30.56 -20.31
CA GLU A 637 4.33 -29.36 -19.57
C GLU A 637 2.85 -29.49 -19.17
N GLU A 638 2.02 -30.15 -19.99
CA GLU A 638 0.60 -30.33 -19.72
C GLU A 638 0.35 -31.25 -18.51
N LEU A 639 1.05 -32.40 -18.46
CA LEU A 639 0.96 -33.30 -17.30
C LEU A 639 1.46 -32.63 -16.02
N TRP A 640 2.48 -31.77 -16.14
CA TRP A 640 2.96 -30.97 -15.03
C TRP A 640 1.91 -29.97 -14.52
N LEU A 641 1.28 -29.21 -15.42
CA LEU A 641 0.19 -28.29 -15.06
C LEU A 641 -0.99 -29.02 -14.40
N GLN A 642 -1.36 -30.19 -14.92
CA GLN A 642 -2.36 -31.07 -14.31
C GLN A 642 -1.96 -31.51 -12.90
N SER A 643 -0.69 -31.89 -12.70
CA SER A 643 -0.16 -32.24 -11.37
C SER A 643 -0.27 -31.05 -10.39
N VAL A 644 0.06 -29.84 -10.83
CA VAL A 644 -0.07 -28.63 -10.00
C VAL A 644 -1.54 -28.37 -9.64
N ALA A 645 -2.47 -28.58 -10.57
CA ALA A 645 -3.91 -28.45 -10.32
C ALA A 645 -4.49 -29.51 -9.36
N THR A 646 -3.77 -30.61 -9.09
CA THR A 646 -4.21 -31.57 -8.06
C THR A 646 -4.14 -31.01 -6.63
N GLY A 647 -3.33 -29.98 -6.39
CA GLY A 647 -3.22 -29.30 -5.10
C GLY A 647 -1.93 -29.58 -4.32
N GLY A 648 -1.76 -28.90 -3.19
CA GLY A 648 -0.72 -29.19 -2.19
C GLY A 648 0.65 -28.57 -2.47
N CYS A 649 0.76 -27.64 -3.43
CA CYS A 649 2.04 -27.00 -3.76
C CYS A 649 1.92 -25.48 -3.92
N CYS A 650 3.07 -24.82 -3.99
CA CYS A 650 3.19 -23.43 -4.36
C CYS A 650 4.04 -23.31 -5.64
N VAL A 651 3.64 -22.44 -6.55
CA VAL A 651 4.41 -22.13 -7.76
C VAL A 651 4.74 -20.63 -7.80
N ILE A 652 6.03 -20.29 -7.89
CA ILE A 652 6.51 -18.93 -8.10
C ILE A 652 6.96 -18.81 -9.55
N ALA A 653 6.23 -18.04 -10.35
CA ALA A 653 6.43 -18.00 -11.80
C ALA A 653 6.42 -16.56 -12.35
N SER A 654 7.22 -16.33 -13.40
CA SER A 654 7.18 -15.10 -14.19
C SER A 654 6.08 -15.17 -15.25
N SER A 655 5.38 -14.09 -15.60
CA SER A 655 5.58 -12.68 -15.24
C SER A 655 4.87 -12.28 -13.95
N GLY A 656 5.32 -11.18 -13.31
CA GLY A 656 4.71 -10.66 -12.09
C GLY A 656 3.30 -10.11 -12.25
N MET A 657 2.90 -9.79 -13.48
CA MET A 657 1.63 -9.12 -13.81
C MET A 657 0.66 -9.98 -14.63
N LEU A 658 0.92 -11.30 -14.75
CA LEU A 658 0.12 -12.24 -15.54
C LEU A 658 -0.04 -11.84 -17.01
N LEU A 659 1.01 -11.31 -17.65
CA LEU A 659 0.98 -11.03 -19.10
C LEU A 659 0.56 -12.28 -19.89
N GLU A 660 -0.33 -12.12 -20.87
CA GLU A 660 -0.84 -13.22 -21.69
C GLU A 660 0.32 -14.00 -22.34
N GLY A 661 0.24 -15.32 -22.29
CA GLY A 661 1.28 -16.23 -22.80
C GLY A 661 2.52 -16.39 -21.89
N SER A 662 2.62 -15.66 -20.78
CA SER A 662 3.69 -15.87 -19.79
C SER A 662 3.49 -17.16 -18.97
N THR A 663 4.56 -17.64 -18.34
CA THR A 663 4.53 -18.88 -17.53
C THR A 663 3.53 -18.79 -16.38
N SER A 664 3.48 -17.67 -15.65
CA SER A 664 2.50 -17.44 -14.58
C SER A 664 1.07 -17.41 -15.10
N PHE A 665 0.83 -16.89 -16.31
CA PHE A 665 -0.49 -16.90 -16.94
C PHE A 665 -0.97 -18.34 -17.24
N LYS A 666 -0.08 -19.24 -17.69
CA LYS A 666 -0.41 -20.66 -17.89
C LYS A 666 -0.85 -21.33 -16.58
N TYR A 667 -0.14 -21.09 -15.48
CA TYR A 667 -0.54 -21.59 -14.17
C TYR A 667 -1.87 -20.97 -13.71
N ALA A 668 -2.08 -19.67 -13.92
CA ALA A 668 -3.34 -19.02 -13.57
C ALA A 668 -4.51 -19.68 -14.32
N GLN A 669 -4.35 -19.93 -15.61
CA GLN A 669 -5.34 -20.65 -16.42
C GLN A 669 -5.61 -22.07 -15.92
N ALA A 670 -4.58 -22.80 -15.45
CA ALA A 670 -4.74 -24.15 -14.91
C ALA A 670 -5.47 -24.18 -13.54
N LEU A 671 -5.38 -23.09 -12.77
CA LEU A 671 -5.92 -23.02 -11.41
C LEU A 671 -7.25 -22.27 -11.31
N MET A 672 -7.59 -21.41 -12.26
CA MET A 672 -8.69 -20.44 -12.11
C MET A 672 -10.08 -21.06 -11.95
N ASP A 673 -10.31 -22.29 -12.42
CA ASP A 673 -11.63 -22.93 -12.42
C ASP A 673 -11.99 -23.64 -11.10
N ASP A 674 -11.12 -23.60 -10.08
CA ASP A 674 -11.35 -24.28 -8.79
C ASP A 674 -11.07 -23.36 -7.58
N ALA A 675 -12.11 -23.13 -6.77
CA ALA A 675 -12.05 -22.28 -5.58
C ALA A 675 -11.14 -22.81 -4.46
N ARG A 676 -10.71 -24.08 -4.53
CA ARG A 676 -9.70 -24.61 -3.60
C ARG A 676 -8.34 -23.95 -3.82
N HIS A 677 -8.04 -23.46 -5.02
CA HIS A 677 -6.76 -22.85 -5.34
C HIS A 677 -6.69 -21.37 -4.94
N GLY A 678 -5.49 -20.80 -5.03
CA GLY A 678 -5.23 -19.40 -4.74
C GLY A 678 -4.22 -18.75 -5.68
N ILE A 679 -4.38 -17.45 -5.93
CA ILE A 679 -3.44 -16.61 -6.68
C ILE A 679 -3.05 -15.43 -5.80
N ALA A 680 -1.78 -15.36 -5.38
CA ALA A 680 -1.28 -14.36 -4.45
C ALA A 680 -0.37 -13.35 -5.15
N PHE A 681 -0.85 -12.13 -5.29
CA PHE A 681 -0.08 -10.99 -5.78
C PHE A 681 0.73 -10.36 -4.64
N THR A 682 2.02 -10.14 -4.87
CA THR A 682 2.98 -9.74 -3.81
C THR A 682 3.79 -8.47 -4.13
N GLY A 683 3.49 -7.81 -5.25
CA GLY A 683 4.22 -6.63 -5.74
C GLY A 683 3.31 -5.64 -6.47
N TYR A 684 3.91 -4.65 -7.12
CA TYR A 684 3.17 -3.69 -7.95
C TYR A 684 2.45 -4.38 -9.11
N LEU A 685 1.21 -3.95 -9.36
CA LEU A 685 0.40 -4.33 -10.51
C LEU A 685 0.06 -3.06 -11.27
N ASP A 686 0.46 -3.00 -12.53
CA ASP A 686 0.06 -1.94 -13.45
C ASP A 686 -1.46 -1.96 -13.63
N GLU A 687 -2.10 -0.79 -13.74
CA GLU A 687 -3.56 -0.68 -13.84
C GLU A 687 -4.14 -1.40 -15.06
N GLU A 688 -3.37 -1.48 -16.15
CA GLU A 688 -3.75 -2.13 -17.41
C GLU A 688 -3.36 -3.61 -17.46
N SER A 689 -2.71 -4.14 -16.42
CA SER A 689 -2.23 -5.52 -16.43
C SER A 689 -3.35 -6.55 -16.23
N PRO A 690 -3.26 -7.76 -16.84
CA PRO A 690 -4.20 -8.84 -16.58
C PRO A 690 -4.29 -9.22 -15.10
N GLY A 691 -3.18 -9.11 -14.35
CA GLY A 691 -3.17 -9.30 -12.90
C GLY A 691 -4.06 -8.31 -12.16
N ARG A 692 -4.05 -7.03 -12.54
CA ARG A 692 -4.94 -6.01 -11.97
C ARG A 692 -6.40 -6.28 -12.32
N TYR A 693 -6.70 -6.58 -13.58
CA TYR A 693 -8.06 -6.92 -14.00
C TYR A 693 -8.60 -8.14 -13.26
N LEU A 694 -7.79 -9.18 -13.09
CA LEU A 694 -8.16 -10.37 -12.33
C LEU A 694 -8.47 -10.02 -10.87
N GLN A 695 -7.63 -9.19 -10.25
CA GLN A 695 -7.83 -8.74 -8.87
C GLN A 695 -9.18 -8.01 -8.69
N GLN A 696 -9.56 -7.13 -9.62
CA GLN A 696 -10.75 -6.28 -9.49
C GLN A 696 -12.04 -6.96 -9.95
N SER A 697 -11.99 -7.63 -11.10
CA SER A 697 -13.18 -8.14 -11.78
C SER A 697 -13.43 -9.63 -11.56
N LYS A 698 -12.47 -10.33 -10.93
CA LYS A 698 -12.42 -11.81 -10.86
C LYS A 698 -12.55 -12.47 -12.25
N LYS A 699 -12.06 -11.80 -13.30
CA LYS A 699 -12.07 -12.33 -14.67
C LYS A 699 -10.69 -12.28 -15.29
N LEU A 700 -10.38 -13.28 -16.10
CA LEU A 700 -9.16 -13.37 -16.90
C LEU A 700 -9.51 -13.49 -18.38
N TRP A 701 -8.79 -12.79 -19.26
CA TRP A 701 -8.95 -12.93 -20.70
C TRP A 701 -8.16 -14.13 -21.18
N VAL A 702 -8.85 -15.20 -21.57
CA VAL A 702 -8.25 -16.50 -21.90
C VAL A 702 -8.84 -16.99 -23.22
N ASN A 703 -8.00 -17.40 -24.17
CA ASN A 703 -8.42 -17.95 -25.47
C ASN A 703 -9.42 -17.04 -26.22
N GLY A 704 -9.22 -15.72 -26.16
CA GLY A 704 -10.05 -14.74 -26.86
C GLY A 704 -11.41 -14.43 -26.21
N LYS A 705 -11.61 -14.81 -24.94
CA LYS A 705 -12.83 -14.48 -24.18
C LYS A 705 -12.54 -14.23 -22.69
N TRP A 706 -13.37 -13.42 -22.05
CA TRP A 706 -13.35 -13.29 -20.59
C TRP A 706 -13.91 -14.53 -19.92
N GLN A 707 -13.18 -15.10 -18.96
CA GLN A 707 -13.61 -16.23 -18.13
C GLN A 707 -13.57 -15.82 -16.64
N GLU A 708 -14.53 -16.30 -15.87
CA GLU A 708 -14.57 -16.07 -14.42
C GLU A 708 -13.52 -16.91 -13.71
N CYS A 709 -12.84 -16.31 -12.73
CA CYS A 709 -11.88 -16.96 -11.87
C CYS A 709 -12.56 -17.32 -10.54
N GLN A 710 -12.67 -18.61 -10.27
CA GLN A 710 -13.15 -19.16 -9.01
C GLN A 710 -12.02 -19.24 -7.97
N ALA A 711 -10.76 -19.37 -8.40
CA ALA A 711 -9.62 -19.38 -7.50
C ALA A 711 -9.54 -18.08 -6.67
N GLU A 712 -9.18 -18.24 -5.40
CA GLU A 712 -9.16 -17.13 -4.46
C GLU A 712 -7.97 -16.20 -4.76
N CYS A 713 -8.23 -14.92 -4.98
CA CYS A 713 -7.18 -13.95 -5.32
C CYS A 713 -6.83 -13.08 -4.10
N PHE A 714 -5.55 -12.98 -3.77
CA PHE A 714 -5.04 -12.21 -2.63
C PHE A 714 -4.03 -11.18 -3.07
N ASN A 715 -3.91 -10.08 -2.31
CA ASN A 715 -2.94 -9.04 -2.58
C ASN A 715 -2.22 -8.61 -1.30
N TYR A 716 -0.89 -8.77 -1.32
CA TYR A 716 0.01 -8.34 -0.25
C TYR A 716 1.04 -7.36 -0.84
N ARG A 717 1.11 -6.16 -0.28
CA ARG A 717 2.07 -5.14 -0.69
C ARG A 717 3.42 -5.38 0.00
N LEU A 718 4.16 -6.35 -0.51
CA LEU A 718 5.53 -6.62 -0.07
C LEU A 718 6.57 -5.84 -0.89
N SER A 719 6.12 -4.87 -1.71
CA SER A 719 6.91 -4.09 -2.67
C SER A 719 8.23 -3.54 -2.09
N ALA A 720 9.25 -3.40 -2.93
CA ALA A 720 10.57 -2.90 -2.56
C ALA A 720 10.78 -1.47 -3.07
N HIS A 721 9.72 -0.67 -3.09
CA HIS A 721 9.76 0.76 -3.38
C HIS A 721 9.30 1.53 -2.16
N VAL A 722 9.69 2.79 -2.09
CA VAL A 722 9.28 3.71 -1.02
C VAL A 722 7.81 4.09 -1.08
N SER A 723 7.21 4.25 0.09
CA SER A 723 5.90 4.90 0.25
C SER A 723 5.97 6.43 0.11
N ILE A 724 4.81 7.09 0.04
CA ILE A 724 4.74 8.57 0.08
C ILE A 724 5.44 9.17 1.32
N GLU A 725 5.30 8.53 2.48
CA GLU A 725 5.93 8.96 3.74
C GLU A 725 7.45 8.78 3.69
N GLU A 726 7.94 7.67 3.13
CA GLU A 726 9.37 7.41 2.96
C GLU A 726 10.01 8.34 1.92
N ILE A 727 9.28 8.71 0.85
CA ILE A 727 9.73 9.76 -0.09
C ILE A 727 9.86 11.10 0.64
N LEU A 728 8.86 11.50 1.42
CA LEU A 728 8.91 12.73 2.22
C LEU A 728 10.08 12.70 3.20
N GLN A 729 10.27 11.61 3.93
CA GLN A 729 11.39 11.44 4.86
C GLN A 729 12.72 11.59 4.14
N THR A 730 12.87 11.00 2.96
CA THR A 730 14.10 11.09 2.14
C THR A 730 14.38 12.53 1.72
N VAL A 731 13.39 13.20 1.12
CA VAL A 731 13.55 14.59 0.66
C VAL A 731 13.84 15.53 1.82
N LEU A 732 13.11 15.41 2.93
CA LEU A 732 13.34 16.23 4.11
C LEU A 732 14.71 15.96 4.72
N HIS A 733 15.17 14.71 4.80
CA HIS A 733 16.50 14.39 5.30
C HIS A 733 17.64 15.00 4.47
N VAL A 734 17.52 14.95 3.14
CA VAL A 734 18.50 15.51 2.20
C VAL A 734 18.46 17.04 2.19
N ASN A 735 17.28 17.62 2.44
CA ASN A 735 16.98 19.05 2.44
C ASN A 735 17.38 19.79 1.15
N PRO A 736 16.82 19.45 -0.03
CA PRO A 736 17.17 20.13 -1.28
C PRO A 736 16.41 21.45 -1.48
N HIS A 737 16.88 22.25 -2.46
CA HIS A 737 16.15 23.40 -3.00
C HIS A 737 15.05 22.95 -3.98
N THR A 738 15.39 21.98 -4.84
CA THR A 738 14.51 21.49 -5.91
C THR A 738 14.34 19.98 -5.84
N VAL A 739 13.12 19.51 -6.06
CA VAL A 739 12.75 18.09 -6.12
C VAL A 739 12.10 17.82 -7.47
N LEU A 740 12.59 16.81 -8.18
CA LEU A 740 11.99 16.30 -9.41
C LEU A 740 11.41 14.92 -9.10
N LEU A 741 10.13 14.76 -9.39
CA LEU A 741 9.41 13.49 -9.29
C LEU A 741 9.43 12.82 -10.67
N VAL A 742 9.97 11.61 -10.70
CA VAL A 742 10.07 10.73 -11.87
C VAL A 742 9.53 9.34 -11.51
N HIS A 743 9.51 8.43 -12.46
CA HIS A 743 9.18 7.01 -12.31
C HIS A 743 7.89 6.79 -11.50
N GLY A 744 6.78 7.29 -12.03
CA GLY A 744 5.46 7.24 -11.39
C GLY A 744 4.51 8.31 -11.91
N ASP A 745 3.21 8.09 -11.75
CA ASP A 745 2.21 9.13 -11.98
C ASP A 745 2.02 9.95 -10.71
N SER A 746 2.79 11.02 -10.58
CA SER A 746 2.71 11.92 -9.44
C SER A 746 1.43 12.78 -9.40
N LYS A 747 0.62 12.77 -10.47
CA LYS A 747 -0.59 13.59 -10.60
C LYS A 747 -1.88 12.79 -10.49
N SER A 748 -1.82 11.48 -10.59
CA SER A 748 -2.96 10.60 -10.29
C SER A 748 -3.47 10.89 -8.89
N MET A 749 -4.67 11.49 -8.83
CA MET A 749 -5.43 11.60 -7.59
C MET A 749 -6.47 10.50 -7.61
N ALA A 750 -6.47 9.66 -6.59
CA ALA A 750 -7.60 8.78 -6.35
C ALA A 750 -8.82 9.65 -6.01
N SER A 751 -9.68 9.90 -7.01
CA SER A 751 -10.95 10.57 -6.82
C SER A 751 -11.98 9.58 -6.30
N PHE A 752 -12.61 9.90 -5.17
CA PHE A 752 -13.69 9.10 -4.61
C PHE A 752 -15.02 9.79 -4.95
N PRO A 753 -15.93 9.14 -5.70
CA PRO A 753 -17.25 9.71 -5.94
C PRO A 753 -17.98 9.89 -4.59
N ASN A 754 -18.95 10.82 -4.58
CA ASN A 754 -19.70 11.20 -3.38
C ASN A 754 -18.82 11.83 -2.27
N THR A 755 -17.67 12.41 -2.63
CA THR A 755 -16.84 13.23 -1.73
C THR A 755 -16.79 14.69 -2.18
N VAL A 756 -16.67 15.62 -1.21
CA VAL A 756 -16.62 17.07 -1.45
C VAL A 756 -15.19 17.63 -1.51
N LEU A 757 -14.21 16.84 -1.07
CA LEU A 757 -12.78 17.13 -1.07
C LEU A 757 -12.02 15.84 -1.37
N SER A 758 -10.82 15.95 -1.95
CA SER A 758 -9.92 14.80 -2.03
C SER A 758 -9.58 14.36 -0.60
N PRO A 759 -9.82 13.09 -0.23
CA PRO A 759 -9.41 12.59 1.07
C PRO A 759 -7.87 12.47 1.19
N PHE A 760 -7.13 12.59 0.08
CA PHE A 760 -5.67 12.40 0.03
C PHE A 760 -4.94 13.55 -0.63
N ARG A 761 -3.75 13.82 -0.11
CA ARG A 761 -2.76 14.66 -0.78
C ARG A 761 -1.72 13.75 -1.41
N ASN A 762 -1.41 13.97 -2.68
CA ASN A 762 -0.32 13.25 -3.34
C ASN A 762 1.04 13.79 -2.87
N ILE A 763 2.12 13.12 -3.27
CA ILE A 763 3.47 13.49 -2.86
C ILE A 763 3.84 14.92 -3.28
N GLU A 764 3.35 15.38 -4.44
CA GLU A 764 3.61 16.74 -4.93
C GLU A 764 3.01 17.79 -3.97
N GLU A 765 1.77 17.59 -3.55
CA GLU A 765 1.07 18.47 -2.61
C GLU A 765 1.72 18.48 -1.23
N LEU A 766 2.13 17.32 -0.71
CA LEU A 766 2.81 17.24 0.58
C LEU A 766 4.20 17.90 0.54
N LEU A 767 4.97 17.68 -0.52
CA LEU A 767 6.27 18.33 -0.67
C LEU A 767 6.15 19.85 -0.83
N LYS A 768 5.11 20.36 -1.48
CA LYS A 768 4.87 21.81 -1.61
C LYS A 768 4.69 22.51 -0.26
N ILE A 769 4.23 21.80 0.78
CA ILE A 769 4.09 22.34 2.14
C ILE A 769 5.45 22.78 2.71
N THR A 770 6.54 22.14 2.29
CA THR A 770 7.91 22.48 2.72
C THR A 770 8.42 23.81 2.15
N GLY A 771 7.71 24.42 1.20
CA GLY A 771 8.17 25.61 0.48
C GLY A 771 9.26 25.35 -0.58
N LYS A 772 9.63 24.08 -0.80
CA LYS A 772 10.60 23.67 -1.84
C LYS A 772 10.01 23.79 -3.24
N GLN A 773 10.89 23.91 -4.24
CA GLN A 773 10.48 23.82 -5.64
C GLN A 773 10.27 22.35 -6.02
N VAL A 774 9.01 21.96 -6.22
CA VAL A 774 8.65 20.58 -6.60
C VAL A 774 8.20 20.55 -8.05
N ILE A 775 8.77 19.63 -8.84
CA ILE A 775 8.52 19.49 -10.27
C ILE A 775 8.08 18.04 -10.55
N SER A 776 6.79 17.86 -10.83
CA SER A 776 6.29 16.64 -11.46
C SER A 776 6.68 16.63 -12.92
N THR A 777 7.56 15.70 -13.30
CA THR A 777 8.20 15.73 -14.61
C THR A 777 7.31 15.14 -15.72
N LYS A 778 7.74 15.28 -16.97
CA LYS A 778 7.09 14.72 -18.16
C LYS A 778 8.14 14.25 -19.14
N ASN A 779 7.83 13.18 -19.87
CA ASN A 779 8.67 12.74 -20.98
C ASN A 779 8.81 13.86 -22.03
N GLY A 780 10.01 14.00 -22.59
CA GLY A 780 10.30 14.97 -23.62
C GLY A 780 10.51 16.42 -23.14
N VAL A 781 10.62 16.65 -21.83
CA VAL A 781 10.74 18.01 -21.26
C VAL A 781 12.12 18.26 -20.65
N THR A 782 12.67 19.46 -20.92
CA THR A 782 13.91 19.96 -20.29
C THR A 782 13.58 21.01 -19.24
N TYR A 783 13.89 20.72 -17.98
CA TYR A 783 13.74 21.61 -16.84
C TYR A 783 15.04 22.38 -16.60
N ARG A 784 14.96 23.71 -16.51
CA ARG A 784 16.11 24.58 -16.19
C ARG A 784 15.98 25.00 -14.72
N LEU A 785 16.91 24.57 -13.88
CA LEU A 785 16.78 24.68 -12.41
C LEU A 785 17.60 25.84 -11.87
N PHE A 786 18.87 25.90 -12.23
CA PHE A 786 19.81 26.95 -11.80
C PHE A 786 20.53 27.54 -13.01
N GLY A 787 21.03 28.77 -12.87
CA GLY A 787 21.77 29.48 -13.91
C GLY A 787 21.42 30.96 -14.02
N GLY A 788 22.30 31.79 -13.43
CA GLY A 788 22.58 33.20 -13.74
C GLY A 788 21.43 34.17 -14.02
N TYR A 789 21.26 35.16 -13.13
CA TYR A 789 20.77 36.49 -13.49
C TYR A 789 21.52 36.98 -14.75
N ARG A 790 20.93 36.81 -15.93
CA ARG A 790 21.22 37.66 -17.08
C ARG A 790 20.14 38.72 -17.08
N ASN A 791 20.53 39.93 -16.67
CA ASN A 791 19.85 41.21 -16.86
C ASN A 791 18.42 41.09 -17.43
N GLY A 792 17.45 41.04 -16.53
CA GLY A 792 16.07 41.44 -16.76
C GLY A 792 15.42 41.00 -18.07
N ILE A 793 15.10 39.71 -18.21
CA ILE A 793 13.85 39.25 -18.83
C ILE A 793 13.44 37.94 -18.13
N LYS A 794 12.33 37.98 -17.39
CA LYS A 794 11.58 36.77 -17.02
C LYS A 794 10.94 36.23 -18.30
N ASN A 795 11.29 35.02 -18.72
CA ASN A 795 10.40 34.25 -19.58
C ASN A 795 9.86 33.07 -18.76
N VAL A 796 8.53 33.13 -18.60
CA VAL A 796 7.62 32.16 -17.98
C VAL A 796 7.69 30.83 -18.71
#